data_AF-U4LMI4-F1
#
_entry.id   AF-U4LMI4-F1
#
_cell.length_a   1.000
_cell.length_b   1.000
_cell.length_c   1.000
_cell.angle_alpha   90.00
_cell.angle_beta   90.00
_cell.angle_gamma   90.00
#
_symmetry.space_group_name_H-M   'P 1'
#
loop_
_entity.id
_entity.type
_entity.pdbx_description
1 polymer ?
#
loop_
_entity_poly.entity_id
_entity_poly.type
_entity_poly.pdbx_seq_one_letter_code
_entity_poly.pdbx_strand_id
1 'polypeptide(L)'
;MPPTRNPRDTPPPPVAKAKITRIVKQFSVDQPRPRTSLPNARSSLWDQLNSFGNIVDKFRIPVECFYETSSTNTQVVEEVSATMGKGERTHALNTTHLEMCRFESPNDPNLTCIVACIKRLCTDQKDVTKPDKKFAIPLKPPFSRNVHFSGREGILEEIKRTFWPNNQIEDNSRPLPRTHIAVLGAGGAGKTQILLEYMYRYHAFRQGYSSIFWLNASSTAGLEATAYGIVENIIDHYTKIWKGEKECIQRIAQLFNIFDSAITTKAGLVEAINKLSSVTILKDWLSHAANGRWLLILDSIHPDVDITTIVPSNDIGHVLTATAYHNIYPDAHPLTVAESIGETESIDLLIRSSGKGLKISRNDMAWASAIIKAVGQLPLALDQVGAYILTLEIPFQKYARYLKNEPDTTSNNEKAMNTGRMHVIWNITWNKLSEKAKGLLQLCALLQAQDIPLKMLQGGKRDIGWMIDDETIQETISSLISFSFITSSSDDTSISVHQMIHAWVRQRLDADPAALQEYKEQVAYMVTSSFDFDDKQSSSASTNSSHMNADCSYLRQILPHIERVAEIVESQNRTGAEFNDRSKEVVVTLAKAYERLSEPMKAASLYKLALRDVKKGECTMQDYITMDAFGTNLVAHGQLDEAREWYTWALEGAEESVGGENPLTITLLLHLAALYTQKEELTKAADAYQRVLTVQEKKFGKKHVKTLKTRYELAVVLLAQGNDSVSLDLLQTVLEAREKNPSIGPNHASTLEVLQFMAHLLEKQGKLQESLKMYQTLRTRRTTVYGPAHKTTLEATDAISRLFVASRSWQEGLEWSEKLLEGINTMLFSHTAHPWTFSTISRIASLHLQLGAYDAAESKYREAYIGYSDINAPTELTDTAHNLALLLVDRGSYSDALSLLISSDNSHLPTISASSLVHQSLGDLPRSLSSAERAVQLSTSTHGAQHPTTLSATAHLAGLYSSLSNFPKATSLFSPLLPSLSTLPLEAQQSYATHLLATSRAPEALEWQQKILSSLTNSYNADHPKVLLSSYHLAAAYQGCGRYVDASRTWNLLLSGLEQKHPVYLFATSGMAELHRLEGRFDQAHALFSRAVDGLRSLLGSKHPEFIRALVGLAKTSLGLKKLEEAESHAEEAVRVAREVLGEQGVITLEAVNTRAEVLRKRRRFKEAKKGFKEAREGREKVLGGDAREVLESRRGEKKSGRWWRFW
;
A
#
# COMPACT_ATOMS: atom_id res chain seq x y z
N MET A 1 -39.07 -27.56 69.84
CA MET A 1 -37.95 -26.96 70.61
C MET A 1 -36.87 -28.04 70.79
N PRO A 2 -35.57 -27.69 70.86
CA PRO A 2 -34.64 -27.66 69.71
C PRO A 2 -33.41 -28.61 69.94
N PRO A 3 -32.21 -28.50 69.29
CA PRO A 3 -31.73 -27.69 68.14
C PRO A 3 -31.13 -28.51 66.94
N THR A 4 -31.21 -28.07 65.67
CA THR A 4 -30.24 -27.28 64.82
C THR A 4 -28.80 -27.85 64.72
N ARG A 5 -28.10 -27.91 63.56
CA ARG A 5 -28.03 -27.03 62.35
C ARG A 5 -27.92 -27.78 60.98
N ASN A 6 -27.84 -27.00 59.89
CA ASN A 6 -28.05 -27.26 58.45
C ASN A 6 -26.73 -26.93 57.64
N PRO A 7 -26.60 -27.13 56.30
CA PRO A 7 -26.79 -28.37 55.51
C PRO A 7 -25.78 -28.63 54.33
N ARG A 8 -25.56 -29.93 54.04
CA ARG A 8 -25.61 -30.66 52.73
C ARG A 8 -24.67 -30.31 51.54
N ASP A 9 -24.02 -31.24 50.81
CA ASP A 9 -24.26 -32.67 50.41
C ASP A 9 -25.20 -32.85 49.19
N THR A 10 -25.06 -33.79 48.23
CA THR A 10 -24.27 -35.06 48.08
C THR A 10 -24.18 -35.49 46.57
N PRO A 11 -23.44 -36.55 46.14
CA PRO A 11 -22.81 -36.62 44.79
C PRO A 11 -23.18 -37.81 43.83
N PRO A 12 -22.28 -38.55 43.11
CA PRO A 12 -22.45 -39.02 41.71
C PRO A 12 -22.93 -40.49 41.55
N PRO A 13 -22.96 -41.14 40.35
CA PRO A 13 -21.84 -42.01 39.88
C PRO A 13 -21.76 -42.26 38.31
N PRO A 14 -20.92 -43.19 37.76
CA PRO A 14 -20.55 -43.22 36.32
C PRO A 14 -20.76 -44.57 35.53
N VAL A 15 -20.11 -44.67 34.34
CA VAL A 15 -19.71 -45.87 33.54
C VAL A 15 -20.68 -46.41 32.43
N ALA A 16 -20.22 -46.51 31.17
CA ALA A 16 -20.12 -47.77 30.35
C ALA A 16 -20.01 -47.62 28.81
N LYS A 17 -19.38 -48.63 28.18
CA LYS A 17 -18.97 -48.82 26.77
C LYS A 17 -20.11 -49.13 25.76
N ALA A 18 -19.89 -48.84 24.46
CA ALA A 18 -20.32 -49.70 23.33
C ALA A 18 -19.48 -49.44 22.04
N LYS A 19 -19.57 -50.34 21.04
CA LYS A 19 -18.80 -50.38 19.77
C LYS A 19 -19.69 -51.03 18.67
N ILE A 20 -19.30 -50.96 17.38
CA ILE A 20 -19.77 -51.78 16.21
C ILE A 20 -21.11 -51.35 15.52
N THR A 21 -21.41 -51.43 14.19
CA THR A 21 -20.66 -51.53 12.89
C THR A 21 -21.63 -51.48 11.63
N ARG A 22 -21.17 -50.92 10.48
CA ARG A 22 -21.46 -51.27 9.02
C ARG A 22 -22.67 -50.75 8.17
N ILE A 23 -22.35 -50.63 6.85
CA ILE A 23 -23.17 -50.79 5.59
C ILE A 23 -23.92 -49.55 5.02
N VAL A 24 -24.24 -49.41 3.70
CA VAL A 24 -23.46 -49.39 2.39
C VAL A 24 -24.39 -49.60 1.14
N LYS A 25 -24.10 -48.93 -0.02
CA LYS A 25 -24.69 -49.10 -1.41
C LYS A 25 -26.15 -48.57 -1.61
N GLN A 26 -26.68 -48.18 -2.80
CA GLN A 26 -26.20 -48.15 -4.21
C GLN A 26 -27.04 -47.24 -5.16
N PHE A 27 -26.48 -46.93 -6.35
CA PHE A 27 -27.13 -46.62 -7.67
C PHE A 27 -27.79 -45.25 -7.98
N SER A 28 -28.16 -45.08 -9.27
CA SER A 28 -28.07 -43.86 -10.10
C SER A 28 -29.10 -43.85 -11.25
N VAL A 29 -29.18 -42.72 -12.00
CA VAL A 29 -29.66 -42.53 -13.41
C VAL A 29 -31.01 -41.79 -13.65
N ASP A 30 -30.94 -40.87 -14.63
CA ASP A 30 -31.96 -40.18 -15.46
C ASP A 30 -32.79 -38.93 -15.04
N GLN A 31 -33.00 -38.08 -16.05
CA GLN A 31 -33.80 -36.84 -16.17
C GLN A 31 -34.82 -37.02 -17.32
N PRO A 32 -35.95 -36.26 -17.47
CA PRO A 32 -36.00 -34.79 -17.41
C PRO A 32 -37.27 -34.12 -16.81
N ARG A 33 -37.29 -32.77 -16.86
CA ARG A 33 -38.32 -31.80 -16.39
C ARG A 33 -39.61 -31.80 -17.28
N PRO A 34 -40.75 -31.08 -16.96
CA PRO A 34 -40.88 -29.94 -16.03
C PRO A 34 -42.22 -29.69 -15.25
N ARG A 35 -42.16 -28.63 -14.42
CA ARG A 35 -43.22 -27.68 -13.94
C ARG A 35 -43.99 -27.91 -12.61
N THR A 36 -44.00 -26.80 -11.85
CA THR A 36 -44.98 -26.30 -10.85
C THR A 36 -45.25 -27.08 -9.54
N SER A 37 -44.57 -26.70 -8.45
CA SER A 37 -45.20 -26.03 -7.29
C SER A 37 -44.15 -25.65 -6.20
N LEU A 38 -44.56 -24.80 -5.26
CA LEU A 38 -43.80 -24.06 -4.22
C LEU A 38 -42.73 -24.86 -3.43
N PRO A 39 -41.63 -24.21 -2.98
CA PRO A 39 -40.64 -24.84 -2.10
C PRO A 39 -41.08 -24.85 -0.64
N ASN A 40 -41.24 -26.04 -0.06
CA ASN A 40 -41.27 -26.19 1.40
C ASN A 40 -39.84 -26.14 1.96
N ALA A 41 -39.59 -25.22 2.89
CA ALA A 41 -38.33 -25.13 3.60
C ALA A 41 -38.22 -26.18 4.72
N ARG A 42 -37.05 -26.82 4.82
CA ARG A 42 -36.34 -27.25 6.05
C ARG A 42 -35.17 -28.18 5.65
N SER A 43 -34.05 -27.59 5.24
CA SER A 43 -32.76 -28.22 5.54
C SER A 43 -32.54 -28.14 7.04
N SER A 44 -32.12 -29.22 7.68
CA SER A 44 -31.92 -29.21 9.12
C SER A 44 -30.60 -28.50 9.46
N LEU A 45 -30.51 -27.93 10.67
CA LEU A 45 -29.24 -27.41 11.22
C LEU A 45 -28.15 -28.50 11.19
N TRP A 46 -28.56 -29.76 11.33
CA TRP A 46 -27.74 -30.97 11.25
C TRP A 46 -27.08 -31.17 9.87
N ASP A 47 -27.77 -30.87 8.78
CA ASP A 47 -27.21 -30.96 7.42
C ASP A 47 -26.15 -29.88 7.18
N GLN A 48 -26.37 -28.69 7.76
CA GLN A 48 -25.43 -27.57 7.71
C GLN A 48 -24.17 -27.85 8.54
N LEU A 49 -24.34 -28.34 9.78
CA LEU A 49 -23.24 -28.78 10.65
C LEU A 49 -22.43 -29.91 10.02
N ASN A 50 -23.08 -30.92 9.42
CA ASN A 50 -22.38 -31.97 8.69
C ASN A 50 -21.60 -31.41 7.49
N SER A 51 -22.13 -30.42 6.76
CA SER A 51 -21.39 -29.81 5.65
C SER A 51 -20.16 -29.03 6.12
N PHE A 52 -20.25 -28.35 7.26
CA PHE A 52 -19.15 -27.58 7.84
C PHE A 52 -18.10 -28.50 8.49
N GLY A 53 -18.52 -29.51 9.25
CA GLY A 53 -17.64 -30.54 9.81
C GLY A 53 -16.85 -31.28 8.73
N ASN A 54 -17.49 -31.67 7.62
CA ASN A 54 -16.80 -32.26 6.46
C ASN A 54 -15.83 -31.31 5.76
N ILE A 55 -15.94 -29.98 5.94
CA ILE A 55 -14.96 -29.00 5.46
C ILE A 55 -13.81 -28.91 6.47
N VAL A 56 -14.11 -28.76 7.75
CA VAL A 56 -13.11 -28.70 8.85
C VAL A 56 -12.23 -29.96 8.87
N ASP A 57 -12.80 -31.16 8.82
CA ASP A 57 -12.06 -32.44 8.77
C ASP A 57 -11.21 -32.58 7.50
N LYS A 58 -11.75 -32.16 6.35
CA LYS A 58 -11.09 -32.28 5.04
C LYS A 58 -9.90 -31.34 4.87
N PHE A 59 -9.94 -30.18 5.52
CA PHE A 59 -8.88 -29.16 5.45
C PHE A 59 -8.04 -29.06 6.75
N ARG A 60 -8.39 -29.83 7.80
CA ARG A 60 -7.77 -29.82 9.13
C ARG A 60 -7.62 -28.41 9.73
N ILE A 61 -8.70 -27.65 9.67
CA ILE A 61 -8.77 -26.29 10.22
C ILE A 61 -8.87 -26.42 11.76
N PRO A 62 -7.98 -25.81 12.55
CA PRO A 62 -8.17 -25.75 14.00
C PRO A 62 -9.38 -24.87 14.33
N VAL A 63 -10.32 -25.38 15.12
CA VAL A 63 -11.54 -24.67 15.51
C VAL A 63 -11.64 -24.62 17.03
N GLU A 64 -11.42 -23.45 17.61
CA GLU A 64 -11.64 -23.22 19.04
C GLU A 64 -13.16 -23.17 19.33
N CYS A 65 -13.56 -23.73 20.47
CA CYS A 65 -14.97 -23.96 20.78
C CYS A 65 -15.50 -23.09 21.94
N PHE A 66 -16.79 -22.76 21.90
CA PHE A 66 -17.46 -21.75 22.75
C PHE A 66 -18.56 -22.35 23.65
N TYR A 67 -18.69 -21.87 24.89
CA TYR A 67 -19.86 -22.11 25.74
C TYR A 67 -20.25 -20.85 26.55
N GLU A 68 -21.54 -20.72 26.89
CA GLU A 68 -22.10 -19.61 27.68
C GLU A 68 -22.90 -20.13 28.89
N THR A 69 -22.74 -19.50 30.06
CA THR A 69 -23.55 -19.77 31.26
C THR A 69 -24.35 -18.53 31.67
N SER A 70 -25.68 -18.63 31.65
CA SER A 70 -26.59 -17.59 32.14
C SER A 70 -26.42 -17.33 33.64
N SER A 71 -26.64 -16.08 34.06
CA SER A 71 -26.71 -15.65 35.47
C SER A 71 -27.84 -16.33 36.28
N THR A 72 -28.76 -17.05 35.63
CA THR A 72 -29.80 -17.88 36.26
C THR A 72 -29.40 -19.36 36.46
N ASN A 73 -28.15 -19.73 36.16
CA ASN A 73 -27.59 -21.07 36.34
C ASN A 73 -28.32 -22.19 35.56
N THR A 74 -28.96 -21.83 34.45
CA THR A 74 -29.54 -22.74 33.45
C THR A 74 -28.68 -22.69 32.19
N GLN A 75 -28.07 -23.83 31.81
CA GLN A 75 -27.28 -23.95 30.57
C GLN A 75 -28.18 -23.74 29.34
N VAL A 76 -27.74 -22.90 28.41
CA VAL A 76 -28.47 -22.63 27.15
C VAL A 76 -28.02 -23.58 26.03
N VAL A 77 -26.79 -24.10 26.13
CA VAL A 77 -26.22 -25.14 25.26
C VAL A 77 -25.43 -26.11 26.15
N GLU A 78 -25.63 -27.42 25.98
CA GLU A 78 -24.83 -28.44 26.69
C GLU A 78 -23.39 -28.45 26.16
N GLU A 79 -22.42 -28.65 27.06
CA GLU A 79 -20.97 -28.72 26.76
C GLU A 79 -20.64 -29.70 25.62
N VAL A 80 -21.41 -30.80 25.51
CA VAL A 80 -21.28 -31.83 24.46
C VAL A 80 -21.64 -31.31 23.06
N SER A 81 -22.49 -30.28 22.97
CA SER A 81 -22.85 -29.59 21.71
C SER A 81 -21.86 -28.47 21.36
N ALA A 82 -21.01 -28.11 22.32
CA ALA A 82 -20.01 -27.07 22.26
C ALA A 82 -18.58 -27.61 22.08
N THR A 83 -18.40 -28.87 21.68
CA THR A 83 -17.06 -29.47 21.47
C THR A 83 -17.06 -30.46 20.30
N MET A 84 -16.23 -30.20 19.29
CA MET A 84 -15.99 -31.12 18.16
C MET A 84 -14.89 -32.15 18.49
N GLY A 85 -15.05 -32.89 19.59
CA GLY A 85 -14.13 -33.98 19.97
C GLY A 85 -13.76 -33.99 21.45
N LYS A 86 -13.39 -35.17 21.97
CA LYS A 86 -12.97 -35.34 23.37
C LYS A 86 -11.47 -35.05 23.52
N GLY A 87 -11.12 -33.88 24.03
CA GLY A 87 -9.79 -33.65 24.63
C GLY A 87 -9.15 -32.26 24.45
N GLU A 88 -9.75 -31.33 23.72
CA GLU A 88 -9.15 -30.02 23.44
C GLU A 88 -9.55 -28.95 24.47
N ARG A 89 -8.70 -27.93 24.65
CA ARG A 89 -8.90 -26.86 25.65
C ARG A 89 -9.92 -25.83 25.15
N THR A 90 -10.93 -25.55 25.97
CA THR A 90 -11.87 -24.44 25.76
C THR A 90 -11.32 -23.13 26.34
N HIS A 91 -11.44 -22.05 25.58
CA HIS A 91 -11.10 -20.69 26.00
C HIS A 91 -12.38 -19.83 26.03
N ALA A 92 -12.60 -19.11 27.13
CA ALA A 92 -13.75 -18.23 27.27
C ALA A 92 -13.46 -16.85 26.66
N LEU A 93 -14.31 -16.42 25.72
CA LEU A 93 -14.31 -15.05 25.20
C LEU A 93 -15.26 -14.17 26.04
N ASN A 94 -14.95 -12.88 26.11
CA ASN A 94 -15.62 -11.94 27.02
C ASN A 94 -16.80 -11.20 26.36
N THR A 95 -17.56 -11.90 25.51
CA THR A 95 -18.64 -11.38 24.65
C THR A 95 -19.84 -12.34 24.59
N THR A 96 -21.03 -11.82 24.29
CA THR A 96 -22.31 -12.53 24.44
C THR A 96 -23.01 -12.83 23.10
N HIS A 97 -23.96 -13.78 23.09
CA HIS A 97 -24.78 -14.11 21.91
C HIS A 97 -25.69 -12.97 21.39
N LEU A 98 -25.73 -11.82 22.08
CA LEU A 98 -26.40 -10.59 21.64
C LEU A 98 -25.52 -9.72 20.71
N GLU A 99 -24.19 -9.94 20.72
CA GLU A 99 -23.20 -9.12 20.02
C GLU A 99 -22.71 -9.78 18.71
N MET A 100 -23.24 -10.96 18.36
CA MET A 100 -22.93 -11.67 17.12
C MET A 100 -23.90 -11.31 15.99
N CYS A 101 -23.37 -11.10 14.78
CA CYS A 101 -24.16 -10.93 13.56
C CYS A 101 -25.08 -12.15 13.32
N ARG A 102 -26.39 -11.90 13.21
CA ARG A 102 -27.39 -12.92 12.84
C ARG A 102 -27.84 -12.67 11.41
N PHE A 103 -27.87 -13.72 10.61
CA PHE A 103 -28.35 -13.70 9.22
C PHE A 103 -29.77 -14.25 9.18
N GLU A 104 -30.67 -13.59 8.43
CA GLU A 104 -32.11 -13.91 8.50
C GLU A 104 -32.47 -15.20 7.76
N SER A 105 -31.65 -15.65 6.80
CA SER A 105 -31.88 -16.89 6.06
C SER A 105 -30.59 -17.48 5.46
N PRO A 106 -30.60 -18.75 4.98
CA PRO A 106 -29.48 -19.34 4.24
C PRO A 106 -29.14 -18.64 2.91
N ASN A 107 -30.04 -17.78 2.41
CA ASN A 107 -29.86 -16.97 1.20
C ASN A 107 -29.64 -15.48 1.53
N ASP A 108 -29.39 -15.14 2.80
CA ASP A 108 -29.01 -13.79 3.21
C ASP A 108 -27.79 -13.34 2.38
N PRO A 109 -27.82 -12.17 1.72
CA PRO A 109 -26.72 -11.72 0.87
C PRO A 109 -25.39 -11.64 1.61
N ASN A 110 -25.39 -11.27 2.90
CA ASN A 110 -24.18 -11.14 3.70
C ASN A 110 -23.63 -12.51 4.09
N LEU A 111 -24.48 -13.46 4.49
CA LEU A 111 -24.06 -14.85 4.72
C LEU A 111 -23.54 -15.48 3.42
N THR A 112 -24.21 -15.22 2.30
CA THR A 112 -23.81 -15.72 0.98
C THR A 112 -22.48 -15.11 0.55
N CYS A 113 -22.25 -13.82 0.83
CA CYS A 113 -20.99 -13.12 0.57
C CYS A 113 -19.86 -13.67 1.45
N ILE A 114 -20.09 -13.88 2.75
CA ILE A 114 -19.10 -14.48 3.67
C ILE A 114 -18.79 -15.92 3.26
N VAL A 115 -19.80 -16.74 2.96
CA VAL A 115 -19.61 -18.12 2.47
C VAL A 115 -18.91 -18.13 1.10
N ALA A 116 -19.18 -17.15 0.23
CA ALA A 116 -18.46 -16.99 -1.04
C ALA A 116 -17.01 -16.57 -0.80
N CYS A 117 -16.74 -15.67 0.15
CA CYS A 117 -15.41 -15.20 0.50
C CYS A 117 -14.58 -16.32 1.16
N ILE A 118 -15.16 -17.08 2.09
CA ILE A 118 -14.52 -18.29 2.66
C ILE A 118 -14.30 -19.34 1.57
N LYS A 119 -15.26 -19.59 0.68
CA LYS A 119 -15.06 -20.48 -0.47
C LYS A 119 -13.96 -19.97 -1.41
N ARG A 120 -13.84 -18.65 -1.60
CA ARG A 120 -12.82 -17.99 -2.41
C ARG A 120 -11.43 -18.20 -1.79
N LEU A 121 -11.25 -17.88 -0.52
CA LEU A 121 -10.04 -18.17 0.26
C LEU A 121 -9.68 -19.67 0.22
N CYS A 122 -10.65 -20.58 0.31
CA CYS A 122 -10.45 -22.02 0.17
C CYS A 122 -10.21 -22.50 -1.28
N THR A 123 -10.51 -21.70 -2.31
CA THR A 123 -10.14 -21.99 -3.70
C THR A 123 -8.80 -21.36 -4.08
N ASP A 124 -8.48 -20.18 -3.57
CA ASP A 124 -7.18 -19.52 -3.73
C ASP A 124 -6.06 -20.36 -3.09
N GLN A 125 -6.36 -21.08 -2.00
CA GLN A 125 -5.46 -22.10 -1.45
C GLN A 125 -5.13 -23.26 -2.42
N LYS A 126 -5.91 -23.54 -3.48
CA LYS A 126 -5.65 -24.71 -4.33
C LYS A 126 -4.39 -24.57 -5.17
N ASP A 127 -4.02 -23.36 -5.61
CA ASP A 127 -2.81 -23.13 -6.40
C ASP A 127 -1.54 -23.00 -5.53
N VAL A 128 -1.66 -22.98 -4.20
CA VAL A 128 -0.51 -22.98 -3.27
C VAL A 128 -0.03 -24.42 -2.93
N THR A 129 -0.78 -25.47 -3.32
CA THR A 129 -0.55 -26.85 -2.85
C THR A 129 0.60 -27.63 -3.51
N LYS A 130 1.47 -26.97 -4.28
CA LYS A 130 2.77 -27.51 -4.71
C LYS A 130 3.81 -26.38 -4.72
N PRO A 131 4.92 -26.45 -3.96
CA PRO A 131 6.04 -25.54 -4.16
C PRO A 131 6.55 -25.77 -5.57
N ASP A 132 6.46 -24.71 -6.37
CA ASP A 132 6.69 -24.77 -7.79
C ASP A 132 8.17 -25.05 -8.07
N LYS A 133 8.48 -25.87 -9.09
CA LYS A 133 9.88 -26.12 -9.50
C LYS A 133 10.62 -24.84 -9.92
N LYS A 134 9.88 -23.74 -10.09
CA LYS A 134 10.33 -22.37 -10.36
C LYS A 134 11.16 -21.75 -9.21
N PHE A 135 11.05 -22.20 -7.97
CA PHE A 135 11.83 -21.63 -6.84
C PHE A 135 13.07 -22.49 -6.45
N ALA A 136 13.53 -23.34 -7.37
CA ALA A 136 14.66 -24.24 -7.17
C ALA A 136 15.95 -23.70 -7.81
N ILE A 137 16.58 -22.71 -7.16
CA ILE A 137 17.80 -22.06 -7.65
C ILE A 137 19.02 -22.95 -7.34
N PRO A 138 19.90 -23.22 -8.33
CA PRO A 138 21.13 -23.97 -8.11
C PRO A 138 22.02 -23.32 -7.05
N LEU A 139 22.59 -24.12 -6.14
CA LEU A 139 23.59 -23.63 -5.19
C LEU A 139 24.86 -23.23 -5.94
N LYS A 140 25.29 -21.98 -5.75
CA LYS A 140 26.67 -21.53 -6.01
C LYS A 140 27.37 -21.38 -4.65
N PRO A 141 28.18 -22.35 -4.19
CA PRO A 141 28.83 -22.28 -2.89
C PRO A 141 29.96 -21.23 -2.93
N PRO A 142 30.19 -20.44 -1.87
CA PRO A 142 31.23 -19.41 -1.88
C PRO A 142 32.65 -19.99 -1.89
N PHE A 143 32.85 -21.08 -1.14
CA PHE A 143 34.13 -21.74 -0.94
C PHE A 143 34.03 -23.21 -1.34
N SER A 144 35.14 -23.82 -1.75
CA SER A 144 35.24 -25.25 -1.99
C SER A 144 35.02 -26.05 -0.69
N ARG A 145 34.52 -27.29 -0.82
CA ARG A 145 34.30 -28.18 0.33
C ARG A 145 35.64 -28.64 0.89
N ASN A 146 35.87 -28.44 2.19
CA ASN A 146 37.03 -29.01 2.86
C ASN A 146 36.92 -30.55 2.92
N VAL A 147 37.75 -31.24 2.14
CA VAL A 147 37.80 -32.71 2.04
C VAL A 147 38.33 -33.35 3.34
N HIS A 148 39.04 -32.59 4.18
CA HIS A 148 39.64 -33.04 5.42
C HIS A 148 38.81 -32.65 6.67
N PHE A 149 37.60 -32.09 6.50
CA PHE A 149 36.72 -31.76 7.62
C PHE A 149 36.50 -32.99 8.53
N SER A 150 36.82 -32.84 9.82
CA SER A 150 36.73 -33.90 10.81
C SER A 150 36.43 -33.33 12.20
N GLY A 151 35.69 -34.09 13.00
CA GLY A 151 35.11 -33.66 14.25
C GLY A 151 33.84 -32.82 14.07
N ARG A 152 33.21 -32.42 15.19
CA ARG A 152 31.95 -31.63 15.24
C ARG A 152 30.68 -32.31 14.72
N GLU A 153 30.68 -33.62 14.50
CA GLU A 153 29.48 -34.37 14.04
C GLU A 153 28.25 -34.12 14.92
N GLY A 154 28.40 -34.11 16.26
CA GLY A 154 27.30 -33.82 17.17
C GLY A 154 26.65 -32.43 16.96
N ILE A 155 27.41 -31.43 16.50
CA ILE A 155 26.87 -30.10 16.19
C ILE A 155 26.09 -30.15 14.87
N LEU A 156 26.58 -30.87 13.86
CA LEU A 156 25.87 -31.09 12.60
C LEU A 156 24.58 -31.89 12.80
N GLU A 157 24.58 -32.88 13.69
CA GLU A 157 23.38 -33.62 14.11
C GLU A 157 22.41 -32.75 14.91
N GLU A 158 22.88 -31.84 15.75
CA GLU A 158 22.02 -30.92 16.49
C GLU A 158 21.38 -29.87 15.58
N ILE A 159 22.13 -29.27 14.65
CA ILE A 159 21.58 -28.39 13.59
C ILE A 159 20.50 -29.15 12.79
N LYS A 160 20.79 -30.42 12.40
CA LYS A 160 19.81 -31.28 11.71
C LYS A 160 18.56 -31.50 12.57
N ARG A 161 18.71 -31.88 13.84
CA ARG A 161 17.58 -32.15 14.74
C ARG A 161 16.70 -30.93 14.93
N THR A 162 17.29 -29.75 15.04
CA THR A 162 16.56 -28.49 15.25
C THR A 162 15.81 -28.04 13.99
N PHE A 163 16.41 -28.18 12.79
CA PHE A 163 15.70 -27.92 11.53
C PHE A 163 14.73 -29.04 11.09
N TRP A 164 14.92 -30.28 11.55
CA TRP A 164 14.14 -31.46 11.11
C TRP A 164 13.68 -32.36 12.27
N PRO A 165 12.96 -31.82 13.28
CA PRO A 165 12.70 -32.52 14.55
C PRO A 165 11.91 -33.83 14.42
N ASN A 166 11.12 -33.97 13.36
CA ASN A 166 10.30 -35.17 13.07
C ASN A 166 10.80 -35.98 11.86
N ASN A 167 12.02 -35.71 11.37
CA ASN A 167 12.59 -36.38 10.18
C ASN A 167 11.71 -36.26 8.90
N GLN A 168 10.85 -35.23 8.82
CA GLN A 168 9.87 -34.98 7.75
C GLN A 168 10.50 -34.47 6.44
N ILE A 169 11.43 -35.24 5.88
CA ILE A 169 12.09 -34.94 4.60
C ILE A 169 11.15 -35.26 3.40
N GLU A 170 10.11 -36.07 3.62
CA GLU A 170 9.32 -36.69 2.54
C GLU A 170 8.11 -35.87 2.04
N ASP A 171 7.52 -34.97 2.84
CA ASP A 171 6.40 -34.13 2.36
C ASP A 171 6.91 -32.87 1.66
N ASN A 172 7.07 -32.98 0.34
CA ASN A 172 7.47 -31.89 -0.55
C ASN A 172 6.32 -30.92 -0.90
N SER A 173 5.15 -30.99 -0.27
CA SER A 173 3.99 -30.13 -0.62
C SER A 173 3.88 -28.82 0.19
N ARG A 174 4.67 -28.65 1.26
CA ARG A 174 4.52 -27.54 2.23
C ARG A 174 5.79 -26.67 2.39
N PRO A 175 5.62 -25.36 2.69
CA PRO A 175 6.67 -24.52 3.27
C PRO A 175 7.28 -25.12 4.54
N LEU A 176 8.55 -24.80 4.80
CA LEU A 176 9.23 -25.05 6.08
C LEU A 176 8.87 -23.92 7.06
N PRO A 177 8.61 -24.19 8.34
CA PRO A 177 8.36 -23.14 9.34
C PRO A 177 9.64 -22.33 9.62
N ARG A 178 9.49 -21.05 9.97
CA ARG A 178 10.62 -20.20 10.38
C ARG A 178 11.36 -20.84 11.56
N THR A 179 12.60 -21.23 11.29
CA THR A 179 13.53 -21.74 12.30
C THR A 179 14.87 -21.04 12.09
N HIS A 180 15.42 -20.43 13.15
CA HIS A 180 16.70 -19.73 13.11
C HIS A 180 17.66 -20.34 14.13
N ILE A 181 18.85 -20.75 13.68
CA ILE A 181 19.93 -21.26 14.51
C ILE A 181 21.13 -20.32 14.43
N ALA A 182 21.65 -19.90 15.59
CA ALA A 182 22.85 -19.08 15.71
C ALA A 182 24.03 -19.92 16.26
N VAL A 183 25.03 -20.15 15.42
CA VAL A 183 26.28 -20.85 15.75
C VAL A 183 27.26 -19.85 16.36
N LEU A 184 27.48 -19.97 17.66
CA LEU A 184 28.25 -19.06 18.51
C LEU A 184 29.64 -19.64 18.80
N GLY A 185 30.66 -18.79 18.91
CA GLY A 185 32.00 -19.22 19.32
C GLY A 185 33.10 -18.23 18.91
N ALA A 186 34.33 -18.43 19.39
CA ALA A 186 35.44 -17.53 19.08
C ALA A 186 35.91 -17.60 17.62
N GLY A 187 36.82 -16.70 17.23
CA GLY A 187 37.57 -16.78 15.98
C GLY A 187 38.41 -18.06 15.93
N GLY A 188 38.51 -18.70 14.76
CA GLY A 188 39.27 -19.96 14.59
C GLY A 188 38.57 -21.25 15.07
N ALA A 189 37.43 -21.17 15.78
CA ALA A 189 36.71 -22.35 16.30
C ALA A 189 36.06 -23.27 15.22
N GLY A 190 36.06 -22.84 13.94
CA GLY A 190 35.55 -23.62 12.81
C GLY A 190 34.09 -23.34 12.41
N LYS A 191 33.45 -22.28 12.91
CA LYS A 191 32.03 -21.95 12.64
C LYS A 191 31.65 -21.96 11.15
N THR A 192 32.38 -21.19 10.33
CA THR A 192 32.20 -21.13 8.87
C THR A 192 32.32 -22.50 8.21
N GLN A 193 33.24 -23.35 8.69
CA GLN A 193 33.42 -24.72 8.18
C GLN A 193 32.25 -25.64 8.57
N ILE A 194 31.64 -25.47 9.76
CA ILE A 194 30.41 -26.18 10.16
C ILE A 194 29.24 -25.78 9.26
N LEU A 195 29.07 -24.49 8.96
CA LEU A 195 28.06 -23.98 8.03
C LEU A 195 28.26 -24.52 6.60
N LEU A 196 29.50 -24.49 6.09
CA LEU A 196 29.84 -25.05 4.77
C LEU A 196 29.58 -26.55 4.70
N GLU A 197 30.00 -27.32 5.71
CA GLU A 197 29.83 -28.77 5.70
C GLU A 197 28.34 -29.16 5.86
N TYR A 198 27.55 -28.42 6.65
CA TYR A 198 26.09 -28.58 6.66
C TYR A 198 25.51 -28.28 5.28
N MET A 199 25.85 -27.16 4.66
CA MET A 199 25.41 -26.80 3.30
C MET A 199 25.74 -27.92 2.30
N TYR A 200 26.98 -28.40 2.25
CA TYR A 200 27.39 -29.45 1.31
C TYR A 200 26.70 -30.79 1.56
N ARG A 201 26.52 -31.20 2.82
CA ARG A 201 25.79 -32.43 3.18
C ARG A 201 24.33 -32.36 2.75
N TYR A 202 23.64 -31.27 3.08
CA TYR A 202 22.18 -31.16 2.85
C TYR A 202 21.80 -30.61 1.48
N HIS A 203 22.74 -30.05 0.71
CA HIS A 203 22.54 -29.77 -0.72
C HIS A 203 22.53 -31.05 -1.58
N ALA A 204 23.37 -32.03 -1.25
CA ALA A 204 23.44 -33.29 -1.99
C ALA A 204 22.15 -34.14 -1.87
N PHE A 205 21.45 -34.05 -0.75
CA PHE A 205 20.12 -34.65 -0.57
C PHE A 205 19.03 -33.77 -1.21
N ARG A 206 18.71 -34.04 -2.48
CA ARG A 206 17.70 -33.35 -3.33
C ARG A 206 16.23 -33.40 -2.84
N GLN A 207 15.97 -33.47 -1.54
CA GLN A 207 14.61 -33.58 -0.95
C GLN A 207 14.36 -32.59 0.20
N GLY A 208 15.38 -31.89 0.71
CA GLY A 208 15.20 -30.91 1.79
C GLY A 208 14.73 -29.53 1.30
N TYR A 209 15.68 -28.78 0.73
CA TYR A 209 15.53 -27.37 0.37
C TYR A 209 15.38 -27.17 -1.16
N SER A 210 14.66 -26.13 -1.57
CA SER A 210 14.55 -25.68 -2.97
C SER A 210 15.76 -24.84 -3.39
N SER A 211 16.18 -23.91 -2.53
CA SER A 211 17.32 -23.01 -2.75
C SER A 211 18.15 -22.90 -1.47
N ILE A 212 19.46 -22.75 -1.60
CA ILE A 212 20.37 -22.46 -0.47
C ILE A 212 21.22 -21.27 -0.85
N PHE A 213 21.23 -20.24 -0.02
CA PHE A 213 21.96 -19.00 -0.24
C PHE A 213 22.95 -18.71 0.88
N TRP A 214 24.07 -18.09 0.53
CA TRP A 214 25.13 -17.71 1.45
C TRP A 214 25.38 -16.20 1.32
N LEU A 215 25.30 -15.50 2.44
CA LEU A 215 25.52 -14.07 2.56
C LEU A 215 26.66 -13.78 3.53
N ASN A 216 27.46 -12.76 3.20
CA ASN A 216 28.52 -12.26 4.05
C ASN A 216 27.98 -11.10 4.91
N ALA A 217 27.81 -11.32 6.21
CA ALA A 217 27.27 -10.32 7.13
C ALA A 217 28.36 -9.59 7.95
N SER A 218 29.62 -9.61 7.48
CA SER A 218 30.73 -8.91 8.15
C SER A 218 30.69 -7.38 7.98
N SER A 219 29.98 -6.87 6.99
CA SER A 219 29.62 -5.45 6.84
C SER A 219 28.32 -5.31 6.05
N THR A 220 27.71 -4.12 6.08
CA THR A 220 26.50 -3.81 5.29
C THR A 220 26.77 -3.88 3.79
N ALA A 221 27.92 -3.40 3.32
CA ALA A 221 28.33 -3.52 1.91
C ALA A 221 28.61 -4.97 1.50
N GLY A 222 29.19 -5.80 2.38
CA GLY A 222 29.36 -7.23 2.12
C GLY A 222 28.03 -7.97 1.98
N LEU A 223 27.02 -7.55 2.77
CA LEU A 223 25.67 -8.09 2.72
C LEU A 223 24.97 -7.72 1.40
N GLU A 224 25.04 -6.46 0.98
CA GLU A 224 24.49 -5.99 -0.31
C GLU A 224 25.19 -6.61 -1.52
N ALA A 225 26.54 -6.69 -1.51
CA ALA A 225 27.30 -7.30 -2.59
C ALA A 225 26.95 -8.79 -2.79
N THR A 226 26.88 -9.56 -1.69
CA THR A 226 26.49 -10.97 -1.76
C THR A 226 25.00 -11.16 -2.10
N ALA A 227 24.11 -10.29 -1.61
CA ALA A 227 22.70 -10.29 -2.00
C ALA A 227 22.50 -10.00 -3.50
N TYR A 228 23.21 -9.01 -4.06
CA TYR A 228 23.18 -8.71 -5.48
C TYR A 228 23.65 -9.89 -6.34
N GLY A 229 24.75 -10.55 -5.96
CA GLY A 229 25.22 -11.75 -6.66
C GLY A 229 24.18 -12.88 -6.65
N ILE A 230 23.42 -13.04 -5.56
CA ILE A 230 22.29 -13.98 -5.52
C ILE A 230 21.15 -13.54 -6.45
N VAL A 231 20.76 -12.26 -6.42
CA VAL A 231 19.71 -11.70 -7.29
C VAL A 231 20.08 -11.85 -8.77
N GLU A 232 21.33 -11.59 -9.16
CA GLU A 232 21.82 -11.82 -10.52
C GLU A 232 21.73 -13.30 -10.92
N ASN A 233 22.14 -14.23 -10.04
CA ASN A 233 21.98 -15.67 -10.27
C ASN A 233 20.51 -16.10 -10.43
N ILE A 234 19.58 -15.49 -9.68
CA ILE A 234 18.14 -15.72 -9.80
C ILE A 234 17.62 -15.23 -11.16
N ILE A 235 18.00 -14.02 -11.59
CA ILE A 235 17.65 -13.48 -12.92
C ILE A 235 18.15 -14.42 -14.02
N ASP A 236 19.42 -14.84 -13.94
CA ASP A 236 20.05 -15.69 -14.93
C ASP A 236 19.39 -17.07 -15.01
N HIS A 237 18.98 -17.62 -13.87
CA HIS A 237 18.24 -18.87 -13.79
C HIS A 237 16.87 -18.75 -14.45
N TYR A 238 16.06 -17.74 -14.10
CA TYR A 238 14.76 -17.53 -14.73
C TYR A 238 14.86 -17.21 -16.23
N THR A 239 15.84 -16.38 -16.63
CA THR A 239 16.08 -16.04 -18.04
C THR A 239 16.46 -17.29 -18.87
N LYS A 240 17.14 -18.28 -18.25
CA LYS A 240 17.45 -19.58 -18.88
C LYS A 240 16.22 -20.50 -18.96
N ILE A 241 15.37 -20.54 -17.92
CA ILE A 241 14.18 -21.41 -17.89
C ILE A 241 13.04 -20.87 -18.77
N TRP A 242 12.74 -19.58 -18.72
CA TRP A 242 11.65 -18.93 -19.46
C TRP A 242 12.10 -18.39 -20.83
N LYS A 243 13.16 -18.96 -21.40
CA LYS A 243 13.75 -18.54 -22.67
C LYS A 243 12.77 -18.75 -23.82
N GLY A 244 12.16 -17.66 -24.29
CA GLY A 244 11.17 -17.67 -25.39
C GLY A 244 9.75 -17.33 -24.95
N GLU A 245 9.48 -17.20 -23.65
CA GLU A 245 8.23 -16.59 -23.18
C GLU A 245 8.24 -15.08 -23.51
N LYS A 246 7.13 -14.56 -24.03
CA LYS A 246 6.91 -13.11 -24.07
C LYS A 246 6.90 -12.59 -22.62
N GLU A 247 7.46 -11.40 -22.40
CA GLU A 247 7.41 -10.70 -21.11
C GLU A 247 8.19 -11.39 -19.96
N CYS A 248 9.07 -12.36 -20.26
CA CYS A 248 9.94 -13.04 -19.30
C CYS A 248 10.62 -12.08 -18.29
N ILE A 249 11.16 -10.95 -18.76
CA ILE A 249 11.82 -9.97 -17.88
C ILE A 249 10.83 -9.26 -16.94
N GLN A 250 9.64 -8.87 -17.42
CA GLN A 250 8.60 -8.26 -16.58
C GLN A 250 8.12 -9.25 -15.50
N ARG A 251 8.04 -10.54 -15.85
CA ARG A 251 7.73 -11.62 -14.90
C ARG A 251 8.79 -11.78 -13.80
N ILE A 252 10.07 -11.61 -14.13
CA ILE A 252 11.15 -11.58 -13.14
C ILE A 252 11.07 -10.31 -12.29
N ALA A 253 10.77 -9.15 -12.89
CA ALA A 253 10.56 -7.89 -12.16
C ALA A 253 9.44 -8.01 -11.11
N GLN A 254 8.32 -8.63 -11.48
CA GLN A 254 7.19 -8.91 -10.57
C GLN A 254 7.57 -9.84 -9.40
N LEU A 255 8.40 -10.87 -9.63
CA LEU A 255 8.94 -11.72 -8.56
C LEU A 255 9.85 -10.98 -7.57
N PHE A 256 10.37 -9.82 -7.97
CA PHE A 256 11.18 -8.92 -7.15
C PHE A 256 10.39 -7.70 -6.64
N ASN A 257 9.06 -7.71 -6.76
CA ASN A 257 8.19 -6.60 -6.32
C ASN A 257 8.42 -5.28 -7.10
N ILE A 258 9.06 -5.35 -8.30
CA ILE A 258 9.37 -4.20 -9.15
C ILE A 258 8.26 -4.03 -10.20
N PHE A 259 7.32 -3.11 -9.93
CA PHE A 259 6.17 -2.82 -10.80
C PHE A 259 6.43 -1.66 -11.79
N ASP A 260 7.48 -1.77 -12.61
CA ASP A 260 7.69 -0.88 -13.76
C ASP A 260 7.53 -1.63 -15.08
N SER A 261 6.43 -1.35 -15.77
CA SER A 261 6.09 -1.94 -17.06
C SER A 261 7.02 -1.52 -18.22
N ALA A 262 7.85 -0.48 -18.05
CA ALA A 262 8.89 -0.12 -19.02
C ALA A 262 10.05 -1.15 -19.06
N ILE A 263 10.23 -1.94 -17.99
CA ILE A 263 11.29 -2.94 -17.86
C ILE A 263 11.02 -4.15 -18.75
N THR A 264 11.46 -4.07 -20.00
CA THR A 264 11.28 -5.12 -21.02
C THR A 264 12.57 -5.88 -21.37
N THR A 265 13.73 -5.42 -20.87
CA THR A 265 15.06 -6.00 -21.16
C THR A 265 15.80 -6.34 -19.87
N LYS A 266 16.64 -7.40 -19.87
CA LYS A 266 17.46 -7.78 -18.69
C LYS A 266 18.22 -6.58 -18.14
N ALA A 267 18.73 -5.70 -19.00
CA ALA A 267 19.47 -4.53 -18.56
C ALA A 267 18.60 -3.45 -17.91
N GLY A 268 17.38 -3.19 -18.41
CA GLY A 268 16.45 -2.30 -17.70
C GLY A 268 16.06 -2.84 -16.32
N LEU A 269 16.00 -4.17 -16.17
CA LEU A 269 15.76 -4.80 -14.86
C LEU A 269 16.96 -4.62 -13.93
N VAL A 270 18.19 -4.83 -14.42
CA VAL A 270 19.40 -4.56 -13.64
C VAL A 270 19.52 -3.07 -13.27
N GLU A 271 19.16 -2.15 -14.17
CA GLU A 271 19.14 -0.71 -13.86
C GLU A 271 18.13 -0.36 -12.75
N ALA A 272 16.93 -0.96 -12.76
CA ALA A 272 15.94 -0.78 -11.70
C ALA A 272 16.40 -1.40 -10.37
N ILE A 273 17.02 -2.58 -10.41
CA ILE A 273 17.65 -3.22 -9.25
C ILE A 273 18.81 -2.37 -8.70
N ASN A 274 19.57 -1.69 -9.55
CA ASN A 274 20.66 -0.82 -9.11
C ASN A 274 20.19 0.43 -8.36
N LYS A 275 18.93 0.86 -8.58
CA LYS A 275 18.28 1.96 -7.85
C LYS A 275 17.61 1.52 -6.55
N LEU A 276 17.67 0.22 -6.22
CA LEU A 276 17.02 -0.40 -5.07
C LEU A 276 18.04 -1.20 -4.24
N SER A 277 17.71 -1.46 -2.97
CA SER A 277 18.50 -2.37 -2.13
C SER A 277 18.36 -3.81 -2.65
N SER A 278 19.49 -4.49 -2.88
CA SER A 278 19.49 -5.88 -3.34
C SER A 278 19.16 -6.84 -2.19
N VAL A 279 19.46 -6.43 -0.95
CA VAL A 279 18.95 -7.04 0.28
C VAL A 279 17.41 -7.02 0.32
N THR A 280 16.77 -5.86 0.08
CA THR A 280 15.30 -5.76 0.05
C THR A 280 14.69 -6.61 -1.05
N ILE A 281 15.25 -6.58 -2.26
CA ILE A 281 14.77 -7.41 -3.39
C ILE A 281 14.88 -8.91 -3.07
N LEU A 282 15.99 -9.34 -2.48
CA LEU A 282 16.18 -10.73 -2.08
C LEU A 282 15.21 -11.12 -0.95
N LYS A 283 14.97 -10.23 0.03
CA LYS A 283 13.98 -10.44 1.08
C LYS A 283 12.57 -10.57 0.51
N ASP A 284 12.15 -9.73 -0.43
CA ASP A 284 10.85 -9.82 -1.08
C ASP A 284 10.68 -11.14 -1.84
N TRP A 285 11.72 -11.57 -2.56
CA TRP A 285 11.73 -12.89 -3.23
C TRP A 285 11.61 -14.05 -2.24
N LEU A 286 12.36 -14.01 -1.13
CA LEU A 286 12.28 -14.99 -0.04
C LEU A 286 10.94 -14.97 0.72
N SER A 287 10.26 -13.81 0.71
CA SER A 287 8.94 -13.60 1.32
C SER A 287 7.77 -14.15 0.48
N HIS A 288 8.00 -14.53 -0.78
CA HIS A 288 6.92 -14.98 -1.66
C HIS A 288 6.25 -16.27 -1.14
N ALA A 289 4.91 -16.30 -1.06
CA ALA A 289 4.18 -17.40 -0.40
C ALA A 289 4.43 -18.80 -0.98
N ALA A 290 4.72 -18.90 -2.29
CA ALA A 290 5.09 -20.16 -2.96
C ALA A 290 6.57 -20.56 -2.78
N ASN A 291 7.38 -19.72 -2.11
CA ASN A 291 8.83 -19.87 -1.93
C ASN A 291 9.18 -20.19 -0.46
N GLY A 292 8.66 -21.30 0.05
CA GLY A 292 8.75 -21.61 1.48
C GLY A 292 9.85 -22.59 1.91
N ARG A 293 10.72 -23.07 1.02
CA ARG A 293 11.67 -24.18 1.31
C ARG A 293 13.15 -23.82 1.12
N TRP A 294 13.53 -22.58 1.40
CA TRP A 294 14.93 -22.15 1.28
C TRP A 294 15.72 -22.27 2.60
N LEU A 295 17.04 -22.28 2.50
CA LEU A 295 17.99 -22.08 3.59
C LEU A 295 18.82 -20.82 3.33
N LEU A 296 18.80 -19.89 4.27
CA LEU A 296 19.62 -18.68 4.26
C LEU A 296 20.77 -18.83 5.25
N ILE A 297 22.01 -18.72 4.78
CA ILE A 297 23.22 -18.79 5.60
C ILE A 297 23.81 -17.38 5.73
N LEU A 298 23.93 -16.84 6.95
CA LEU A 298 24.61 -15.57 7.22
C LEU A 298 25.91 -15.84 7.97
N ASP A 299 27.06 -15.67 7.30
CA ASP A 299 28.37 -15.89 7.92
C ASP A 299 28.98 -14.61 8.49
N SER A 300 29.75 -14.77 9.55
CA SER A 300 30.59 -13.72 10.17
C SER A 300 29.86 -12.43 10.55
N ILE A 301 28.65 -12.51 11.14
CA ILE A 301 27.83 -11.32 11.47
C ILE A 301 28.55 -10.35 12.42
N HIS A 302 28.64 -9.08 11.99
CA HIS A 302 29.06 -7.94 12.80
C HIS A 302 27.87 -7.30 13.56
N PRO A 303 28.04 -6.69 14.74
CA PRO A 303 26.93 -6.12 15.52
C PRO A 303 26.21 -4.95 14.84
N ASP A 304 26.92 -4.23 13.95
CA ASP A 304 26.38 -3.07 13.23
C ASP A 304 25.53 -3.44 12.00
N VAL A 305 25.37 -4.74 11.71
CA VAL A 305 24.57 -5.24 10.57
C VAL A 305 23.19 -5.69 11.07
N ASP A 306 22.17 -4.91 10.73
CA ASP A 306 20.78 -5.25 11.05
C ASP A 306 20.26 -6.41 10.19
N ILE A 307 20.18 -7.60 10.80
CA ILE A 307 19.68 -8.83 10.16
C ILE A 307 18.19 -8.73 9.77
N THR A 308 17.40 -7.87 10.41
CA THR A 308 15.96 -7.72 10.10
C THR A 308 15.73 -7.16 8.69
N THR A 309 16.74 -6.50 8.11
CA THR A 309 16.71 -6.00 6.73
C THR A 309 16.64 -7.13 5.69
N ILE A 310 17.26 -8.29 5.96
CA ILE A 310 17.31 -9.43 5.02
C ILE A 310 16.37 -10.58 5.39
N VAL A 311 16.14 -10.85 6.69
CA VAL A 311 15.26 -11.95 7.10
C VAL A 311 13.78 -11.57 6.85
N PRO A 312 13.02 -12.39 6.10
CA PRO A 312 11.59 -12.15 5.86
C PRO A 312 10.77 -12.19 7.16
N SER A 313 9.80 -11.27 7.26
CA SER A 313 8.90 -11.12 8.42
C SER A 313 7.81 -12.18 8.51
N ASN A 314 7.67 -13.02 7.49
CA ASN A 314 6.73 -14.15 7.47
C ASN A 314 7.40 -15.47 7.89
N ASP A 315 6.60 -16.36 8.48
CA ASP A 315 7.06 -17.53 9.24
C ASP A 315 7.52 -18.74 8.37
N ILE A 316 8.24 -18.48 7.26
CA ILE A 316 8.65 -19.52 6.30
C ILE A 316 10.16 -19.52 5.98
N GLY A 317 10.77 -20.71 5.97
CA GLY A 317 12.18 -20.94 5.61
C GLY A 317 13.16 -21.02 6.79
N HIS A 318 14.32 -21.65 6.58
CA HIS A 318 15.33 -21.85 7.62
C HIS A 318 16.47 -20.82 7.51
N VAL A 319 16.97 -20.34 8.65
CA VAL A 319 18.09 -19.40 8.75
C VAL A 319 19.18 -20.01 9.63
N LEU A 320 20.41 -20.07 9.13
CA LEU A 320 21.59 -20.56 9.87
C LEU A 320 22.65 -19.46 9.90
N THR A 321 23.09 -19.06 11.08
CA THR A 321 24.03 -17.94 11.19
C THR A 321 25.28 -18.31 11.96
N ALA A 322 26.41 -17.68 11.64
CA ALA A 322 27.65 -17.79 12.41
C ALA A 322 28.09 -16.42 12.93
N THR A 323 28.41 -16.36 14.22
CA THR A 323 28.86 -15.12 14.85
C THR A 323 29.73 -15.37 16.09
N ALA A 324 30.45 -14.34 16.52
CA ALA A 324 31.20 -14.30 17.77
C ALA A 324 30.46 -13.55 18.90
N TYR A 325 29.33 -12.90 18.60
CA TYR A 325 28.59 -12.07 19.55
C TYR A 325 27.30 -12.76 20.00
N HIS A 326 26.94 -12.59 21.28
CA HIS A 326 25.68 -13.08 21.82
C HIS A 326 24.52 -12.09 21.53
N ASN A 327 23.30 -12.60 21.48
CA ASN A 327 22.04 -11.83 21.42
C ASN A 327 21.86 -10.90 20.19
N ILE A 328 22.52 -11.14 19.05
CA ILE A 328 22.28 -10.34 17.83
C ILE A 328 20.85 -10.54 17.28
N TYR A 329 20.25 -11.71 17.51
CA TYR A 329 18.85 -11.98 17.16
C TYR A 329 18.16 -12.70 18.32
N PRO A 330 17.14 -12.09 18.97
CA PRO A 330 16.53 -12.65 20.19
C PRO A 330 15.90 -14.03 20.01
N ASP A 331 15.29 -14.30 18.85
CA ASP A 331 14.51 -15.51 18.59
C ASP A 331 15.34 -16.67 18.00
N ALA A 332 16.66 -16.50 17.87
CA ALA A 332 17.55 -17.53 17.31
C ALA A 332 17.97 -18.58 18.35
N HIS A 333 17.89 -19.85 18.00
CA HIS A 333 18.35 -20.95 18.84
C HIS A 333 19.90 -20.98 18.93
N PRO A 334 20.52 -20.78 20.11
CA PRO A 334 21.96 -20.64 20.23
C PRO A 334 22.67 -22.00 20.34
N LEU A 335 23.64 -22.26 19.46
CA LEU A 335 24.54 -23.43 19.50
C LEU A 335 25.99 -22.98 19.71
N THR A 336 26.57 -23.32 20.87
CA THR A 336 27.92 -22.89 21.23
C THR A 336 28.98 -23.90 20.78
N VAL A 337 29.93 -23.44 19.96
CA VAL A 337 31.08 -24.20 19.46
C VAL A 337 32.28 -23.97 20.39
N ALA A 338 32.73 -25.02 21.08
CA ALA A 338 33.96 -24.98 21.88
C ALA A 338 35.19 -24.66 21.00
N GLU A 339 36.20 -23.96 21.52
CA GLU A 339 37.36 -23.56 20.70
C GLU A 339 38.19 -24.77 20.20
N SER A 340 38.35 -25.81 21.04
CA SER A 340 39.06 -27.05 20.73
C SER A 340 38.15 -28.17 20.18
N ILE A 341 38.78 -29.11 19.48
CA ILE A 341 38.23 -30.45 19.11
C ILE A 341 38.86 -31.54 19.99
N GLY A 342 38.30 -32.75 20.01
CA GLY A 342 38.83 -33.86 20.81
C GLY A 342 40.26 -34.27 20.41
N GLU A 343 41.02 -34.91 21.30
CA GLU A 343 42.40 -35.36 20.99
C GLU A 343 42.41 -36.38 19.83
N THR A 344 41.41 -37.26 19.76
CA THR A 344 41.22 -38.22 18.67
C THR A 344 40.87 -37.55 17.34
N GLU A 345 39.99 -36.54 17.36
CA GLU A 345 39.62 -35.74 16.19
C GLU A 345 40.81 -34.88 15.69
N SER A 346 41.61 -34.36 16.62
CA SER A 346 42.84 -33.60 16.33
C SER A 346 43.88 -34.44 15.60
N ILE A 347 44.02 -35.70 16.00
CA ILE A 347 44.91 -36.68 15.36
C ILE A 347 44.41 -36.99 13.95
N ASP A 348 43.12 -37.28 13.77
CA ASP A 348 42.53 -37.57 12.46
C ASP A 348 42.66 -36.38 11.49
N LEU A 349 42.38 -35.15 11.95
CA LEU A 349 42.53 -33.93 11.16
C LEU A 349 43.97 -33.75 10.65
N LEU A 350 44.95 -33.75 11.56
CA LEU A 350 46.37 -33.55 11.22
C LEU A 350 46.92 -34.65 10.28
N ILE A 351 46.40 -35.87 10.39
CA ILE A 351 46.76 -37.00 9.53
C ILE A 351 46.22 -36.82 8.12
N ARG A 352 44.99 -36.32 7.99
CA ARG A 352 44.33 -36.05 6.70
C ARG A 352 44.95 -34.86 5.98
N SER A 353 45.10 -33.73 6.66
CA SER A 353 45.67 -32.50 6.08
C SER A 353 47.16 -32.63 5.74
N SER A 354 47.90 -33.56 6.35
CA SER A 354 49.28 -33.90 5.97
C SER A 354 49.41 -34.95 4.86
N GLY A 355 48.30 -35.43 4.29
CA GLY A 355 48.27 -36.40 3.17
C GLY A 355 48.69 -37.83 3.52
N LYS A 356 48.92 -38.17 4.80
CA LYS A 356 49.50 -39.47 5.23
C LYS A 356 48.47 -40.55 5.57
N GLY A 357 47.22 -40.36 5.13
CA GLY A 357 46.00 -40.96 5.68
C GLY A 357 45.76 -42.47 5.60
N LEU A 358 46.75 -43.32 5.23
CA LEU A 358 46.51 -44.78 5.09
C LEU A 358 47.55 -45.71 5.74
N LYS A 359 48.76 -45.27 6.09
CA LYS A 359 49.74 -46.06 6.88
C LYS A 359 50.66 -45.16 7.68
N ILE A 360 50.43 -45.05 8.99
CA ILE A 360 51.24 -44.23 9.90
C ILE A 360 51.95 -45.15 10.91
N SER A 361 53.25 -44.92 11.13
CA SER A 361 54.03 -45.70 12.07
C SER A 361 53.69 -45.33 13.52
N ARG A 362 53.93 -46.22 14.49
CA ARG A 362 53.77 -45.90 15.92
C ARG A 362 54.60 -44.70 16.36
N ASN A 363 55.75 -44.46 15.72
CA ASN A 363 56.61 -43.32 15.99
C ASN A 363 56.02 -42.02 15.42
N ASP A 364 55.43 -42.06 14.22
CA ASP A 364 54.77 -40.90 13.62
C ASP A 364 53.52 -40.49 14.42
N MET A 365 52.75 -41.45 14.95
CA MET A 365 51.64 -41.15 15.89
C MET A 365 52.14 -40.42 17.15
N ALA A 366 53.29 -40.81 17.69
CA ALA A 366 53.88 -40.15 18.86
C ALA A 366 54.32 -38.71 18.54
N TRP A 367 54.93 -38.47 17.36
CA TRP A 367 55.27 -37.12 16.92
C TRP A 367 54.04 -36.27 16.56
N ALA A 368 52.98 -36.85 16.00
CA ALA A 368 51.71 -36.17 15.77
C ALA A 368 51.05 -35.73 17.10
N SER A 369 51.00 -36.61 18.11
CA SER A 369 50.53 -36.24 19.46
C SER A 369 51.40 -35.14 20.10
N ALA A 370 52.72 -35.17 19.91
CA ALA A 370 53.62 -34.11 20.38
C ALA A 370 53.36 -32.75 19.69
N ILE A 371 53.10 -32.76 18.38
CA ILE A 371 52.68 -31.56 17.62
C ILE A 371 51.36 -31.02 18.18
N ILE A 372 50.33 -31.86 18.33
CA ILE A 372 49.01 -31.46 18.84
C ILE A 372 49.11 -30.86 20.26
N LYS A 373 50.00 -31.38 21.11
CA LYS A 373 50.23 -30.83 22.46
C LYS A 373 50.94 -29.48 22.46
N ALA A 374 51.84 -29.22 21.50
CA ALA A 374 52.51 -27.93 21.35
C ALA A 374 51.62 -26.86 20.68
N VAL A 375 50.89 -27.27 19.63
CA VAL A 375 50.03 -26.42 18.79
C VAL A 375 48.66 -26.16 19.42
N GLY A 376 48.19 -27.07 20.28
CA GLY A 376 46.82 -27.09 20.80
C GLY A 376 45.86 -27.83 19.86
N GLN A 377 44.66 -28.08 20.36
CA GLN A 377 43.60 -28.83 19.67
C GLN A 377 42.71 -27.90 18.80
N LEU A 378 43.31 -26.89 18.18
CA LEU A 378 42.61 -25.89 17.35
C LEU A 378 42.55 -26.38 15.89
N PRO A 379 41.36 -26.55 15.27
CA PRO A 379 41.26 -27.08 13.91
C PRO A 379 42.10 -26.33 12.87
N LEU A 380 42.03 -24.99 12.89
CA LEU A 380 42.81 -24.13 11.99
C LEU A 380 44.32 -24.37 12.14
N ALA A 381 44.81 -24.52 13.37
CA ALA A 381 46.23 -24.70 13.64
C ALA A 381 46.74 -26.04 13.09
N LEU A 382 45.96 -27.10 13.27
CA LEU A 382 46.28 -28.45 12.79
C LEU A 382 46.21 -28.56 11.26
N ASP A 383 45.31 -27.81 10.63
CA ASP A 383 45.21 -27.71 9.17
C ASP A 383 46.44 -27.01 8.57
N GLN A 384 46.85 -25.85 9.11
CA GLN A 384 48.05 -25.12 8.71
C GLN A 384 49.33 -25.97 8.85
N VAL A 385 49.46 -26.70 9.96
CA VAL A 385 50.60 -27.58 10.21
C VAL A 385 50.59 -28.78 9.25
N GLY A 386 49.42 -29.35 8.97
CA GLY A 386 49.26 -30.40 7.97
C GLY A 386 49.66 -29.94 6.57
N ALA A 387 49.15 -28.79 6.14
CA ALA A 387 49.47 -28.16 4.86
C ALA A 387 50.98 -27.89 4.71
N TYR A 388 51.65 -27.34 5.73
CA TYR A 388 53.11 -27.16 5.72
C TYR A 388 53.86 -28.51 5.61
N ILE A 389 53.39 -29.55 6.29
CA ILE A 389 53.97 -30.89 6.27
C ILE A 389 53.79 -31.57 4.91
N LEU A 390 52.63 -31.37 4.27
CA LEU A 390 52.30 -31.87 2.94
C LEU A 390 53.14 -31.17 1.86
N THR A 391 53.08 -29.84 1.82
CA THR A 391 53.70 -29.00 0.78
C THR A 391 55.24 -29.04 0.77
N LEU A 392 55.87 -29.37 1.91
CA LEU A 392 57.31 -29.57 2.01
C LEU A 392 57.72 -31.05 2.18
N GLU A 393 56.78 -31.98 2.09
CA GLU A 393 56.94 -33.44 2.23
C GLU A 393 57.78 -33.90 3.45
N ILE A 394 57.71 -33.17 4.57
CA ILE A 394 58.57 -33.44 5.74
C ILE A 394 57.99 -34.48 6.71
N PRO A 395 58.82 -35.19 7.50
CA PRO A 395 58.34 -36.06 8.58
C PRO A 395 57.86 -35.23 9.78
N PHE A 396 56.87 -35.73 10.54
CA PHE A 396 56.32 -35.06 11.73
C PHE A 396 57.42 -34.69 12.75
N GLN A 397 58.41 -35.57 12.93
CA GLN A 397 59.57 -35.32 13.79
C GLN A 397 60.33 -34.03 13.44
N LYS A 398 60.43 -33.67 12.15
CA LYS A 398 61.15 -32.47 11.70
C LYS A 398 60.35 -31.20 12.04
N TYR A 399 59.04 -31.22 11.85
CA TYR A 399 58.17 -30.11 12.25
C TYR A 399 58.09 -29.91 13.77
N ALA A 400 57.99 -31.01 14.53
CA ALA A 400 58.01 -30.98 15.99
C ALA A 400 59.30 -30.36 16.57
N ARG A 401 60.43 -30.45 15.86
CA ARG A 401 61.67 -29.76 16.23
C ARG A 401 61.64 -28.27 15.93
N TYR A 402 60.98 -27.83 14.86
CA TYR A 402 60.80 -26.39 14.59
C TYR A 402 59.97 -25.72 15.67
N LEU A 403 58.83 -26.31 16.05
CA LEU A 403 58.00 -25.84 17.17
C LEU A 403 58.77 -25.74 18.50
N LYS A 404 59.73 -26.63 18.75
CA LYS A 404 60.54 -26.64 19.98
C LYS A 404 61.68 -25.61 19.99
N ASN A 405 62.07 -25.10 18.83
CA ASN A 405 63.20 -24.18 18.69
C ASN A 405 62.78 -22.70 18.63
N GLU A 406 61.49 -22.41 18.46
CA GLU A 406 60.92 -21.06 18.55
C GLU A 406 60.71 -20.65 20.03
N PRO A 407 60.87 -19.37 20.39
CA PRO A 407 60.74 -18.90 21.76
C PRO A 407 59.28 -18.92 22.25
N ASP A 408 59.08 -19.51 23.43
CA ASP A 408 57.76 -19.66 24.05
C ASP A 408 57.26 -18.28 24.56
N THR A 409 56.27 -17.72 23.87
CA THR A 409 55.73 -16.37 24.12
C THR A 409 54.35 -16.40 24.83
N THR A 410 54.05 -17.50 25.52
CA THR A 410 52.73 -17.75 26.10
C THR A 410 52.45 -16.96 27.37
N SER A 411 51.27 -16.34 27.41
CA SER A 411 50.68 -15.69 28.58
C SER A 411 49.71 -16.64 29.31
N ASN A 412 49.53 -16.46 30.62
CA ASN A 412 48.66 -17.30 31.48
C ASN A 412 47.15 -17.25 31.13
N ASN A 413 46.73 -16.43 30.17
CA ASN A 413 45.33 -16.37 29.73
C ASN A 413 45.13 -17.28 28.51
N GLU A 414 44.21 -18.24 28.59
CA GLU A 414 44.04 -19.31 27.60
C GLU A 414 43.80 -18.80 26.16
N LYS A 415 43.04 -17.70 26.00
CA LYS A 415 42.88 -17.02 24.69
C LYS A 415 44.19 -16.43 24.17
N ALA A 416 44.99 -15.80 25.03
CA ALA A 416 46.28 -15.24 24.63
C ALA A 416 47.30 -16.35 24.31
N MET A 417 47.24 -17.47 25.02
CA MET A 417 48.05 -18.68 24.74
C MET A 417 47.70 -19.29 23.38
N ASN A 418 46.41 -19.39 23.04
CA ASN A 418 45.94 -19.87 21.73
C ASN A 418 46.39 -18.94 20.59
N THR A 419 46.28 -17.62 20.75
CA THR A 419 46.81 -16.66 19.77
C THR A 419 48.35 -16.75 19.62
N GLY A 420 49.09 -16.86 20.73
CA GLY A 420 50.54 -17.03 20.71
C GLY A 420 51.01 -18.26 19.93
N ARG A 421 50.34 -19.41 20.12
CA ARG A 421 50.61 -20.65 19.36
C ARG A 421 50.40 -20.47 17.86
N MET A 422 49.34 -19.77 17.45
CA MET A 422 49.11 -19.46 16.03
C MET A 422 50.23 -18.57 15.44
N HIS A 423 50.70 -17.56 16.19
CA HIS A 423 51.80 -16.70 15.74
C HIS A 423 53.10 -17.48 15.51
N VAL A 424 53.41 -18.47 16.34
CA VAL A 424 54.58 -19.35 16.16
C VAL A 424 54.46 -20.16 14.86
N ILE A 425 53.30 -20.77 14.60
CA ILE A 425 53.04 -21.54 13.37
C ILE A 425 53.17 -20.65 12.14
N TRP A 426 52.57 -19.47 12.15
CA TRP A 426 52.66 -18.53 11.04
C TRP A 426 54.07 -17.98 10.84
N ASN A 427 54.85 -17.73 11.90
CA ASN A 427 56.27 -17.36 11.78
C ASN A 427 57.10 -18.46 11.08
N ILE A 428 56.94 -19.72 11.48
CA ILE A 428 57.64 -20.87 10.86
C ILE A 428 57.33 -20.94 9.36
N THR A 429 56.07 -20.77 8.97
CA THR A 429 55.64 -20.80 7.55
C THR A 429 56.05 -19.54 6.79
N TRP A 430 55.93 -18.35 7.39
CA TRP A 430 56.33 -17.07 6.80
C TRP A 430 57.81 -17.04 6.40
N ASN A 431 58.66 -17.66 7.21
CA ASN A 431 60.10 -17.83 6.92
C ASN A 431 60.39 -18.78 5.73
N LYS A 432 59.35 -19.40 5.13
CA LYS A 432 59.42 -20.21 3.89
C LYS A 432 58.73 -19.58 2.69
N LEU A 433 57.88 -18.57 2.89
CA LEU A 433 57.25 -17.83 1.80
C LEU A 433 58.29 -16.99 1.03
N SER A 434 58.10 -16.87 -0.29
CA SER A 434 58.87 -15.93 -1.11
C SER A 434 58.52 -14.48 -0.78
N GLU A 435 59.40 -13.53 -1.09
CA GLU A 435 59.11 -12.10 -0.86
C GLU A 435 57.87 -11.63 -1.65
N LYS A 436 57.63 -12.18 -2.85
CA LYS A 436 56.38 -11.95 -3.61
C LYS A 436 55.13 -12.44 -2.85
N ALA A 437 55.19 -13.62 -2.22
CA ALA A 437 54.08 -14.18 -1.45
C ALA A 437 53.80 -13.38 -0.16
N LYS A 438 54.86 -12.89 0.50
CA LYS A 438 54.74 -11.97 1.64
C LYS A 438 54.11 -10.63 1.22
N GLY A 439 54.62 -10.02 0.14
CA GLY A 439 54.08 -8.77 -0.40
C GLY A 439 52.61 -8.87 -0.80
N LEU A 440 52.19 -9.99 -1.40
CA LEU A 440 50.78 -10.21 -1.75
C LEU A 440 49.89 -10.34 -0.50
N LEU A 441 50.34 -11.04 0.55
CA LEU A 441 49.62 -11.08 1.83
C LEU A 441 49.53 -9.69 2.48
N GLN A 442 50.59 -8.87 2.37
CA GLN A 442 50.63 -7.51 2.90
C GLN A 442 49.65 -6.57 2.17
N LEU A 443 49.55 -6.65 0.83
CA LEU A 443 48.49 -5.97 0.07
C LEU A 443 47.09 -6.41 0.53
N CYS A 444 46.87 -7.73 0.67
CA CYS A 444 45.58 -8.28 1.11
C CYS A 444 45.20 -7.87 2.55
N ALA A 445 46.18 -7.63 3.43
CA ALA A 445 45.95 -7.19 4.80
C ALA A 445 45.40 -5.75 4.92
N LEU A 446 45.56 -4.93 3.87
CA LEU A 446 44.98 -3.58 3.78
C LEU A 446 43.59 -3.57 3.12
N LEU A 447 43.21 -4.64 2.42
CA LEU A 447 41.88 -4.88 1.85
C LEU A 447 40.94 -5.54 2.87
N GLN A 448 39.64 -5.62 2.55
CA GLN A 448 38.73 -6.54 3.26
C GLN A 448 39.21 -8.00 3.12
N ALA A 449 39.15 -8.78 4.19
CA ALA A 449 39.79 -10.09 4.28
C ALA A 449 39.18 -11.20 3.40
N GLN A 450 38.00 -10.99 2.83
CA GLN A 450 37.24 -11.98 2.07
C GLN A 450 36.88 -11.47 0.67
N ASP A 451 36.73 -12.39 -0.28
CA ASP A 451 36.29 -12.17 -1.67
C ASP A 451 37.11 -11.17 -2.50
N ILE A 452 38.43 -11.12 -2.29
CA ILE A 452 39.39 -10.26 -3.03
C ILE A 452 39.46 -10.73 -4.50
N PRO A 453 38.97 -9.96 -5.49
CA PRO A 453 38.88 -10.45 -6.86
C PRO A 453 40.25 -10.50 -7.54
N LEU A 454 40.53 -11.59 -8.26
CA LEU A 454 41.79 -11.75 -9.00
C LEU A 454 41.97 -10.65 -10.04
N LYS A 455 40.89 -10.21 -10.69
CA LYS A 455 40.89 -9.09 -11.66
C LYS A 455 41.40 -7.78 -11.05
N MET A 456 41.15 -7.55 -9.75
CA MET A 456 41.64 -6.36 -9.04
C MET A 456 43.15 -6.45 -8.81
N LEU A 457 43.63 -7.61 -8.35
CA LEU A 457 45.07 -7.89 -8.20
C LEU A 457 45.81 -7.78 -9.55
N GLN A 458 45.20 -8.29 -10.61
CA GLN A 458 45.72 -8.19 -11.99
C GLN A 458 45.75 -6.74 -12.52
N GLY A 459 44.89 -5.84 -12.02
CA GLY A 459 44.93 -4.40 -12.31
C GLY A 459 46.17 -3.70 -11.71
N GLY A 460 46.70 -4.23 -10.60
CA GLY A 460 47.91 -3.73 -9.96
C GLY A 460 49.20 -3.86 -10.80
N LYS A 461 49.23 -4.76 -11.80
CA LYS A 461 50.40 -5.01 -12.67
C LYS A 461 50.93 -3.77 -13.39
N ARG A 462 50.06 -2.81 -13.72
CA ARG A 462 50.47 -1.61 -14.48
C ARG A 462 51.49 -0.76 -13.71
N ASP A 463 51.46 -0.80 -12.36
CA ASP A 463 52.13 0.18 -11.50
C ASP A 463 52.82 -0.42 -10.25
N ILE A 464 52.47 -1.65 -9.84
CA ILE A 464 53.19 -2.39 -8.78
C ILE A 464 54.32 -3.19 -9.43
N GLY A 465 55.51 -2.59 -9.53
CA GLY A 465 56.63 -3.10 -10.35
C GLY A 465 57.19 -4.50 -10.03
N TRP A 466 56.77 -5.15 -8.94
CA TRP A 466 57.12 -6.54 -8.63
C TRP A 466 56.06 -7.58 -9.08
N MET A 467 54.89 -7.12 -9.54
CA MET A 467 53.79 -7.92 -10.10
C MET A 467 53.87 -7.94 -11.64
N ILE A 468 54.77 -8.76 -12.17
CA ILE A 468 55.25 -8.66 -13.56
C ILE A 468 54.26 -9.24 -14.59
N ASP A 469 53.56 -10.33 -14.25
CA ASP A 469 52.76 -11.12 -15.20
C ASP A 469 51.70 -11.98 -14.51
N ASP A 470 50.73 -12.51 -15.28
CA ASP A 470 49.64 -13.35 -14.75
C ASP A 470 50.11 -14.70 -14.18
N GLU A 471 51.13 -15.30 -14.79
CA GLU A 471 51.64 -16.62 -14.42
C GLU A 471 52.28 -16.54 -13.03
N THR A 472 53.16 -15.54 -12.79
CA THR A 472 53.76 -15.38 -11.46
C THR A 472 52.79 -14.94 -10.36
N ILE A 473 51.68 -14.26 -10.69
CA ILE A 473 50.58 -14.01 -9.72
C ILE A 473 49.89 -15.32 -9.35
N GLN A 474 49.54 -16.16 -10.33
CA GLN A 474 48.91 -17.46 -10.11
C GLN A 474 49.83 -18.46 -9.37
N GLU A 475 51.13 -18.48 -9.66
CA GLU A 475 52.14 -19.23 -8.90
C GLU A 475 52.19 -18.77 -7.44
N THR A 476 52.18 -17.45 -7.20
CA THR A 476 52.22 -16.87 -5.85
C THR A 476 50.97 -17.21 -5.05
N ILE A 477 49.79 -17.17 -5.68
CA ILE A 477 48.51 -17.58 -5.10
C ILE A 477 48.52 -19.08 -4.81
N SER A 478 48.96 -19.91 -5.76
CA SER A 478 49.06 -21.37 -5.58
C SER A 478 49.98 -21.74 -4.41
N SER A 479 51.10 -21.03 -4.26
CA SER A 479 52.01 -21.17 -3.12
C SER A 479 51.31 -20.84 -1.80
N LEU A 480 50.60 -19.72 -1.72
CA LEU A 480 49.84 -19.33 -0.52
C LEU A 480 48.69 -20.30 -0.19
N ILE A 481 47.99 -20.84 -1.20
CA ILE A 481 46.97 -21.89 -1.02
C ILE A 481 47.61 -23.19 -0.51
N SER A 482 48.76 -23.59 -1.04
CA SER A 482 49.46 -24.81 -0.60
C SER A 482 49.93 -24.75 0.86
N PHE A 483 50.13 -23.55 1.42
CA PHE A 483 50.40 -23.34 2.84
C PHE A 483 49.13 -23.00 3.66
N SER A 484 47.94 -23.05 3.06
CA SER A 484 46.63 -22.71 3.67
C SER A 484 46.53 -21.24 4.15
N PHE A 485 47.41 -20.34 3.69
CA PHE A 485 47.40 -18.92 4.08
C PHE A 485 46.22 -18.15 3.46
N ILE A 486 45.77 -18.59 2.29
CA ILE A 486 44.59 -18.08 1.58
C ILE A 486 43.75 -19.24 1.04
N THR A 487 42.49 -18.98 0.74
CA THR A 487 41.56 -19.93 0.08
C THR A 487 40.98 -19.30 -1.18
N SER A 488 40.89 -20.04 -2.30
CA SER A 488 40.18 -19.57 -3.50
C SER A 488 38.66 -19.76 -3.39
N SER A 489 37.91 -18.97 -4.18
CA SER A 489 36.48 -19.18 -4.41
C SER A 489 36.21 -20.48 -5.18
N SER A 490 34.96 -20.96 -5.17
CA SER A 490 34.59 -22.19 -5.90
C SER A 490 34.67 -22.10 -7.42
N ASP A 491 34.86 -20.88 -7.96
CA ASP A 491 35.04 -20.58 -9.38
C ASP A 491 36.45 -20.02 -9.71
N ASP A 492 37.37 -20.03 -8.74
CA ASP A 492 38.74 -19.51 -8.81
C ASP A 492 38.83 -18.05 -9.34
N THR A 493 37.80 -17.23 -9.08
CA THR A 493 37.76 -15.81 -9.48
C THR A 493 38.17 -14.83 -8.37
N SER A 494 38.17 -15.26 -7.10
CA SER A 494 38.59 -14.46 -5.95
C SER A 494 39.34 -15.29 -4.91
N ILE A 495 40.04 -14.60 -4.00
CA ILE A 495 40.76 -15.19 -2.87
C ILE A 495 40.29 -14.60 -1.55
N SER A 496 40.44 -15.36 -0.46
CA SER A 496 40.14 -14.90 0.90
C SER A 496 41.29 -15.25 1.84
N VAL A 497 41.60 -14.33 2.75
CA VAL A 497 42.57 -14.48 3.83
C VAL A 497 41.80 -14.77 5.12
N HIS A 498 42.20 -15.78 5.89
CA HIS A 498 41.56 -16.05 7.17
C HIS A 498 41.72 -14.85 8.12
N GLN A 499 40.64 -14.38 8.77
CA GLN A 499 40.62 -13.13 9.56
C GLN A 499 41.77 -13.00 10.58
N MET A 500 42.17 -14.09 11.23
CA MET A 500 43.29 -14.05 12.17
C MET A 500 44.68 -13.91 11.49
N ILE A 501 44.86 -14.46 10.29
CA ILE A 501 46.07 -14.27 9.48
C ILE A 501 46.11 -12.83 8.97
N HIS A 502 44.98 -12.31 8.49
CA HIS A 502 44.80 -10.93 8.04
C HIS A 502 45.19 -9.92 9.13
N ALA A 503 44.64 -10.07 10.34
CA ALA A 503 44.98 -9.26 11.50
C ALA A 503 46.46 -9.39 11.91
N TRP A 504 47.03 -10.59 11.83
CA TRP A 504 48.45 -10.84 12.15
C TRP A 504 49.41 -10.18 11.17
N VAL A 505 49.17 -10.31 9.86
CA VAL A 505 49.99 -9.64 8.82
C VAL A 505 49.88 -8.12 8.97
N ARG A 506 48.69 -7.59 9.28
CA ARG A 506 48.48 -6.17 9.56
C ARG A 506 49.28 -5.68 10.76
N GLN A 507 49.28 -6.41 11.87
CA GLN A 507 50.10 -6.06 13.05
C GLN A 507 51.60 -5.98 12.72
N ARG A 508 52.09 -6.77 11.76
CA ARG A 508 53.48 -6.71 11.29
C ARG A 508 53.74 -5.49 10.40
N LEU A 509 52.77 -5.08 9.58
CA LEU A 509 52.86 -3.84 8.78
C LEU A 509 52.83 -2.61 9.69
N ASP A 510 51.99 -2.59 10.73
CA ASP A 510 51.93 -1.48 11.69
C ASP A 510 53.25 -1.28 12.47
N ALA A 511 54.15 -2.28 12.46
CA ALA A 511 55.50 -2.19 13.03
C ALA A 511 56.56 -1.60 12.07
N ASP A 512 56.24 -1.41 10.79
CA ASP A 512 57.08 -0.73 9.79
C ASP A 512 56.28 0.39 9.10
N PRO A 513 56.32 1.62 9.64
CA PRO A 513 55.55 2.74 9.12
C PRO A 513 55.92 3.13 7.67
N ALA A 514 57.14 2.85 7.22
CA ALA A 514 57.59 3.18 5.87
C ALA A 514 56.98 2.21 4.86
N ALA A 515 57.09 0.91 5.11
CA ALA A 515 56.44 -0.12 4.29
C ALA A 515 54.90 0.03 4.31
N LEU A 516 54.32 0.35 5.47
CA LEU A 516 52.88 0.58 5.59
C LEU A 516 52.38 1.73 4.69
N GLN A 517 53.14 2.83 4.59
CA GLN A 517 52.77 3.94 3.70
C GLN A 517 52.84 3.53 2.22
N GLU A 518 53.92 2.85 1.82
CA GLU A 518 54.10 2.35 0.45
C GLU A 518 52.97 1.39 0.04
N TYR A 519 52.63 0.41 0.89
CA TYR A 519 51.56 -0.54 0.61
C TYR A 519 50.17 0.11 0.57
N LYS A 520 49.91 1.17 1.34
CA LYS A 520 48.64 1.93 1.24
C LYS A 520 48.50 2.61 -0.12
N GLU A 521 49.57 3.20 -0.64
CA GLU A 521 49.57 3.84 -1.96
C GLU A 521 49.42 2.78 -3.07
N GLN A 522 50.11 1.65 -2.98
CA GLN A 522 49.97 0.53 -3.92
C GLN A 522 48.54 -0.03 -3.95
N VAL A 523 47.90 -0.23 -2.78
CA VAL A 523 46.53 -0.74 -2.72
C VAL A 523 45.52 0.28 -3.24
N ALA A 524 45.66 1.56 -2.88
CA ALA A 524 44.81 2.62 -3.42
C ALA A 524 44.89 2.67 -4.95
N TYR A 525 46.11 2.61 -5.49
CA TYR A 525 46.33 2.58 -6.94
C TYR A 525 45.70 1.34 -7.59
N MET A 526 45.97 0.14 -7.06
CA MET A 526 45.44 -1.14 -7.57
C MET A 526 43.91 -1.19 -7.63
N VAL A 527 43.22 -0.61 -6.65
CA VAL A 527 41.76 -0.45 -6.71
C VAL A 527 41.39 0.49 -7.85
N THR A 528 42.06 1.64 -7.98
CA THR A 528 41.75 2.63 -9.04
C THR A 528 42.06 2.17 -10.47
N SER A 529 43.15 1.44 -10.70
CA SER A 529 43.51 0.92 -12.03
C SER A 529 42.63 -0.25 -12.47
N SER A 530 41.86 -0.83 -11.56
CA SER A 530 40.87 -1.86 -11.87
C SER A 530 39.58 -1.30 -12.49
N PHE A 531 39.40 0.03 -12.49
CA PHE A 531 38.32 0.71 -13.21
C PHE A 531 38.81 1.22 -14.59
N ASP A 532 38.37 0.62 -15.69
CA ASP A 532 38.52 1.24 -17.02
C ASP A 532 37.46 2.36 -17.17
N PHE A 533 37.88 3.60 -16.87
CA PHE A 533 37.09 4.81 -17.16
C PHE A 533 37.43 5.46 -18.51
N ASP A 534 38.38 4.90 -19.27
CA ASP A 534 38.98 5.57 -20.45
C ASP A 534 38.12 5.44 -21.73
N ASP A 535 36.88 5.93 -21.64
CA ASP A 535 35.87 5.90 -22.69
C ASP A 535 36.10 6.98 -23.77
N LYS A 536 37.30 6.99 -24.36
CA LYS A 536 37.73 7.93 -25.42
C LYS A 536 37.05 7.69 -26.78
N GLN A 537 36.02 6.84 -26.87
CA GLN A 537 35.29 6.56 -28.12
C GLN A 537 33.75 6.65 -28.05
N SER A 538 33.13 7.02 -26.92
CA SER A 538 31.65 7.18 -26.83
C SER A 538 31.13 8.53 -27.34
N SER A 539 31.68 9.05 -28.45
CA SER A 539 31.08 10.15 -29.21
C SER A 539 29.88 9.71 -30.09
N SER A 540 29.33 8.53 -29.83
CA SER A 540 28.04 8.09 -30.36
C SER A 540 27.13 7.60 -29.23
N ALA A 541 25.98 8.25 -29.08
CA ALA A 541 24.94 7.80 -28.16
C ALA A 541 24.24 6.57 -28.77
N SER A 542 24.80 5.38 -28.51
CA SER A 542 24.12 4.10 -28.76
C SER A 542 24.19 3.22 -27.51
N THR A 543 23.01 2.82 -27.04
CA THR A 543 22.79 2.12 -25.77
C THR A 543 23.25 0.66 -25.85
N ASN A 544 24.52 0.39 -25.53
CA ASN A 544 25.02 -0.97 -25.26
C ASN A 544 25.01 -1.27 -23.76
N SER A 545 23.81 -1.56 -23.25
CA SER A 545 23.55 -1.81 -21.83
C SER A 545 24.16 -3.12 -21.29
N SER A 546 24.79 -3.94 -22.14
CA SER A 546 25.57 -5.11 -21.74
C SER A 546 26.89 -4.76 -21.04
N HIS A 547 27.54 -3.65 -21.42
CA HIS A 547 28.82 -3.26 -20.83
C HIS A 547 28.63 -2.69 -19.41
N MET A 548 27.66 -1.79 -19.22
CA MET A 548 27.38 -1.20 -17.90
C MET A 548 26.99 -2.24 -16.83
N ASN A 549 26.30 -3.32 -17.20
CA ASN A 549 25.92 -4.37 -16.25
C ASN A 549 27.12 -5.20 -15.75
N ALA A 550 28.04 -5.54 -16.65
CA ALA A 550 29.26 -6.28 -16.28
C ALA A 550 30.16 -5.42 -15.37
N ASP A 551 30.22 -4.11 -15.63
CA ASP A 551 30.93 -3.16 -14.78
C ASP A 551 30.26 -3.05 -13.40
N CYS A 552 28.93 -2.90 -13.30
CA CYS A 552 28.24 -2.77 -12.02
C CYS A 552 28.36 -4.01 -11.12
N SER A 553 28.33 -5.22 -11.68
CA SER A 553 28.50 -6.47 -10.91
C SER A 553 29.91 -6.54 -10.30
N TYR A 554 30.94 -6.22 -11.10
CA TYR A 554 32.33 -6.13 -10.62
C TYR A 554 32.52 -5.00 -9.59
N LEU A 555 31.97 -3.80 -9.84
CA LEU A 555 31.99 -2.65 -8.92
C LEU A 555 31.42 -3.01 -7.54
N ARG A 556 30.34 -3.79 -7.48
CA ARG A 556 29.74 -4.27 -6.22
C ARG A 556 30.62 -5.29 -5.51
N GLN A 557 31.29 -6.19 -6.23
CA GLN A 557 32.24 -7.12 -5.64
C GLN A 557 33.44 -6.39 -4.99
N ILE A 558 33.96 -5.32 -5.63
CA ILE A 558 35.05 -4.52 -5.06
C ILE A 558 34.60 -3.46 -4.05
N LEU A 559 33.30 -3.27 -3.81
CA LEU A 559 32.79 -2.23 -2.89
C LEU A 559 33.31 -2.35 -1.45
N PRO A 560 33.37 -3.53 -0.81
CA PRO A 560 33.95 -3.66 0.54
C PRO A 560 35.45 -3.33 0.58
N HIS A 561 36.15 -3.51 -0.54
CA HIS A 561 37.55 -3.12 -0.69
C HIS A 561 37.69 -1.60 -0.90
N ILE A 562 36.79 -0.98 -1.67
CA ILE A 562 36.70 0.48 -1.85
C ILE A 562 36.44 1.19 -0.52
N GLU A 563 35.47 0.72 0.28
CA GLU A 563 35.20 1.27 1.62
C GLU A 563 36.45 1.20 2.51
N ARG A 564 37.10 0.03 2.54
CA ARG A 564 38.34 -0.21 3.29
C ARG A 564 39.49 0.73 2.87
N VAL A 565 39.60 1.04 1.57
CA VAL A 565 40.59 2.00 1.03
C VAL A 565 40.21 3.45 1.34
N ALA A 566 38.92 3.81 1.24
CA ALA A 566 38.43 5.13 1.60
C ALA A 566 38.72 5.45 3.08
N GLU A 567 38.44 4.51 3.99
CA GLU A 567 38.83 4.64 5.42
C GLU A 567 40.34 4.84 5.61
N ILE A 568 41.17 4.15 4.83
CA ILE A 568 42.64 4.30 4.89
C ILE A 568 43.04 5.72 4.50
N VAL A 569 42.52 6.23 3.38
CA VAL A 569 42.79 7.59 2.89
C VAL A 569 42.28 8.64 3.87
N GLU A 570 41.07 8.49 4.40
CA GLU A 570 40.53 9.37 5.45
C GLU A 570 41.36 9.34 6.74
N SER A 571 41.86 8.15 7.14
CA SER A 571 42.70 8.02 8.34
C SER A 571 44.05 8.72 8.21
N GLN A 572 44.68 8.69 7.03
CA GLN A 572 45.91 9.42 6.71
C GLN A 572 45.68 10.95 6.72
N ASN A 573 44.46 11.41 6.43
CA ASN A 573 44.14 12.84 6.41
C ASN A 573 43.96 13.45 7.82
N ARG A 574 43.67 12.65 8.85
CA ARG A 574 43.58 13.14 10.25
C ARG A 574 44.91 13.60 10.84
N THR A 575 46.05 13.31 10.19
CA THR A 575 47.39 13.75 10.61
C THR A 575 47.87 15.04 9.94
N GLY A 576 47.04 15.71 9.12
CA GLY A 576 47.28 17.10 8.70
C GLY A 576 48.27 17.31 7.53
N ALA A 577 48.48 16.31 6.68
CA ALA A 577 49.28 16.46 5.45
C ALA A 577 48.51 17.15 4.32
N GLU A 578 49.23 17.81 3.40
CA GLU A 578 48.66 18.38 2.17
C GLU A 578 48.20 17.29 1.19
N PHE A 579 47.07 17.52 0.52
CA PHE A 579 46.47 16.58 -0.42
C PHE A 579 47.24 16.60 -1.75
N ASN A 580 48.13 15.64 -1.97
CA ASN A 580 48.86 15.52 -3.23
C ASN A 580 47.91 15.16 -4.40
N ASP A 581 48.29 15.52 -5.63
CA ASP A 581 47.39 15.38 -6.78
C ASP A 581 47.02 13.92 -7.10
N ARG A 582 47.90 12.96 -6.77
CA ARG A 582 47.60 11.52 -6.90
C ARG A 582 46.51 11.09 -5.93
N SER A 583 46.52 11.58 -4.69
CA SER A 583 45.44 11.34 -3.72
C SER A 583 44.12 11.96 -4.19
N LYS A 584 44.14 13.15 -4.82
CA LYS A 584 42.93 13.76 -5.41
C LYS A 584 42.35 12.89 -6.52
N GLU A 585 43.20 12.42 -7.43
CA GLU A 585 42.81 11.53 -8.54
C GLU A 585 42.18 10.22 -8.01
N VAL A 586 42.78 9.61 -6.98
CA VAL A 586 42.22 8.43 -6.31
C VAL A 586 40.83 8.73 -5.74
N VAL A 587 40.67 9.79 -4.94
CA VAL A 587 39.39 10.10 -4.28
C VAL A 587 38.28 10.46 -5.28
N VAL A 588 38.59 11.20 -6.34
CA VAL A 588 37.65 11.48 -7.45
C VAL A 588 37.25 10.19 -8.18
N THR A 589 38.19 9.25 -8.35
CA THR A 589 37.93 7.95 -9.00
C THR A 589 37.04 7.06 -8.12
N LEU A 590 37.25 7.07 -6.79
CA LEU A 590 36.36 6.37 -5.84
C LEU A 590 34.96 7.01 -5.80
N ALA A 591 34.85 8.35 -5.81
CA ALA A 591 33.57 9.05 -5.84
C ALA A 591 32.72 8.68 -7.08
N LYS A 592 33.35 8.60 -8.27
CA LYS A 592 32.72 8.12 -9.51
C LYS A 592 32.24 6.66 -9.42
N ALA A 593 32.89 5.82 -8.62
CA ALA A 593 32.44 4.45 -8.39
C ALA A 593 31.13 4.43 -7.56
N TYR A 594 31.04 5.23 -6.49
CA TYR A 594 29.81 5.37 -5.69
C TYR A 594 28.65 6.01 -6.49
N GLU A 595 28.95 6.95 -7.37
CA GLU A 595 27.97 7.55 -8.29
C GLU A 595 27.35 6.48 -9.22
N ARG A 596 28.19 5.61 -9.84
CA ARG A 596 27.71 4.46 -10.63
C ARG A 596 26.91 3.44 -9.81
N LEU A 597 27.18 3.33 -8.52
CA LEU A 597 26.46 2.45 -7.58
C LEU A 597 25.14 3.06 -7.07
N SER A 598 24.80 4.30 -7.48
CA SER A 598 23.62 5.04 -7.00
C SER A 598 23.66 5.37 -5.50
N GLU A 599 24.85 5.59 -4.94
CA GLU A 599 25.04 6.03 -3.54
C GLU A 599 25.49 7.51 -3.48
N PRO A 600 24.59 8.48 -3.75
CA PRO A 600 24.99 9.88 -3.97
C PRO A 600 25.64 10.53 -2.76
N MET A 601 25.32 10.11 -1.53
CA MET A 601 25.92 10.70 -0.32
C MET A 601 27.37 10.28 -0.09
N LYS A 602 27.74 9.02 -0.36
CA LYS A 602 29.15 8.59 -0.28
C LYS A 602 29.97 9.17 -1.43
N ALA A 603 29.38 9.31 -2.62
CA ALA A 603 29.99 10.06 -3.72
C ALA A 603 30.21 11.53 -3.34
N ALA A 604 29.19 12.19 -2.77
CA ALA A 604 29.25 13.58 -2.34
C ALA A 604 30.31 13.84 -1.26
N SER A 605 30.44 12.98 -0.24
CA SER A 605 31.47 13.14 0.80
C SER A 605 32.88 13.03 0.23
N LEU A 606 33.11 12.12 -0.73
CA LEU A 606 34.41 11.96 -1.39
C LEU A 606 34.71 13.12 -2.36
N TYR A 607 33.74 13.58 -3.16
CA TYR A 607 33.92 14.78 -3.97
C TYR A 607 34.22 16.03 -3.11
N LYS A 608 33.53 16.19 -1.97
CA LYS A 608 33.82 17.25 -0.99
C LYS A 608 35.22 17.14 -0.38
N LEU A 609 35.71 15.92 -0.14
CA LEU A 609 37.08 15.67 0.32
C LEU A 609 38.12 16.05 -0.76
N ALA A 610 37.89 15.71 -2.03
CA ALA A 610 38.76 16.10 -3.13
C ALA A 610 38.81 17.62 -3.36
N LEU A 611 37.70 18.33 -3.14
CA LEU A 611 37.58 19.77 -3.31
C LEU A 611 38.04 20.59 -2.08
N ARG A 612 38.41 19.96 -0.96
CA ARG A 612 38.69 20.62 0.33
C ARG A 612 39.75 21.72 0.25
N ASP A 613 40.82 21.48 -0.51
CA ASP A 613 41.99 22.35 -0.58
C ASP A 613 41.97 23.27 -1.83
N VAL A 614 40.88 23.24 -2.61
CA VAL A 614 40.71 24.04 -3.83
C VAL A 614 40.29 25.47 -3.49
N LYS A 615 41.02 26.46 -4.02
CA LYS A 615 40.77 27.89 -3.79
C LYS A 615 40.37 28.61 -5.08
N LYS A 616 39.50 29.62 -4.95
CA LYS A 616 39.06 30.48 -6.06
C LYS A 616 40.26 31.22 -6.65
N GLY A 617 40.60 30.90 -7.91
CA GLY A 617 41.78 31.42 -8.63
C GLY A 617 42.87 30.36 -8.92
N GLU A 618 42.87 29.22 -8.22
CA GLU A 618 43.84 28.12 -8.42
C GLU A 618 43.18 26.85 -9.02
N CYS A 619 41.90 26.95 -9.43
CA CYS A 619 41.11 25.83 -9.92
C CYS A 619 41.54 25.36 -11.32
N THR A 620 41.71 24.05 -11.48
CA THR A 620 41.89 23.37 -12.76
C THR A 620 40.55 23.03 -13.43
N MET A 621 40.58 22.64 -14.70
CA MET A 621 39.39 22.09 -15.38
C MET A 621 38.84 20.83 -14.70
N GLN A 622 39.69 20.03 -14.07
CA GLN A 622 39.25 18.84 -13.36
C GLN A 622 38.52 19.20 -12.06
N ASP A 623 38.88 20.31 -11.41
CA ASP A 623 38.16 20.79 -10.22
C ASP A 623 36.73 21.23 -10.59
N TYR A 624 36.54 21.99 -11.68
CA TYR A 624 35.19 22.37 -12.12
C TYR A 624 34.31 21.17 -12.51
N ILE A 625 34.88 20.13 -13.14
CA ILE A 625 34.18 18.86 -13.41
C ILE A 625 33.81 18.15 -12.09
N THR A 626 34.70 18.21 -11.09
CA THR A 626 34.47 17.62 -9.76
C THR A 626 33.39 18.38 -8.99
N MET A 627 33.33 19.71 -9.13
CA MET A 627 32.25 20.55 -8.58
C MET A 627 30.89 20.26 -9.25
N ASP A 628 30.85 20.03 -10.56
CA ASP A 628 29.62 19.66 -11.29
C ASP A 628 29.08 18.29 -10.83
N ALA A 629 29.97 17.30 -10.70
CA ALA A 629 29.63 15.99 -10.16
C ALA A 629 29.18 16.06 -8.69
N PHE A 630 29.85 16.88 -7.86
CA PHE A 630 29.46 17.11 -6.47
C PHE A 630 28.05 17.72 -6.36
N GLY A 631 27.79 18.81 -7.11
CA GLY A 631 26.47 19.46 -7.16
C GLY A 631 25.36 18.51 -7.61
N THR A 632 25.65 17.63 -8.58
CA THR A 632 24.68 16.66 -9.09
C THR A 632 24.28 15.64 -8.03
N ASN A 633 25.25 15.16 -7.23
CA ASN A 633 24.99 14.25 -6.12
C ASN A 633 24.27 14.94 -4.94
N LEU A 634 24.56 16.22 -4.67
CA LEU A 634 23.81 17.03 -3.69
C LEU A 634 22.33 17.23 -4.10
N VAL A 635 22.06 17.51 -5.38
CA VAL A 635 20.68 17.62 -5.91
C VAL A 635 19.94 16.28 -5.77
N ALA A 636 20.59 15.15 -6.07
CA ALA A 636 20.01 13.82 -5.89
C ALA A 636 19.63 13.51 -4.42
N HIS A 637 20.30 14.15 -3.44
CA HIS A 637 19.96 14.05 -2.02
C HIS A 637 19.09 15.22 -1.50
N GLY A 638 18.57 16.09 -2.38
CA GLY A 638 17.71 17.22 -2.01
C GLY A 638 18.42 18.41 -1.35
N GLN A 639 19.76 18.45 -1.33
CA GLN A 639 20.55 19.56 -0.76
C GLN A 639 20.69 20.72 -1.77
N LEU A 640 19.55 21.30 -2.16
CA LEU A 640 19.45 22.25 -3.27
C LEU A 640 20.11 23.62 -3.00
N ASP A 641 20.37 24.00 -1.74
CA ASP A 641 21.06 25.25 -1.41
C ASP A 641 22.57 25.11 -1.59
N GLU A 642 23.19 24.10 -0.98
CA GLU A 642 24.63 23.82 -1.16
C GLU A 642 24.94 23.56 -2.64
N ALA A 643 24.14 22.74 -3.34
CA ALA A 643 24.32 22.51 -4.78
C ALA A 643 24.32 23.79 -5.62
N ARG A 644 23.46 24.77 -5.29
CA ARG A 644 23.40 26.05 -6.00
C ARG A 644 24.71 26.81 -5.87
N GLU A 645 25.25 26.93 -4.66
CA GLU A 645 26.49 27.67 -4.39
C GLU A 645 27.66 27.08 -5.19
N TRP A 646 27.82 25.76 -5.15
CA TRP A 646 28.85 25.05 -5.89
C TRP A 646 28.69 25.17 -7.41
N TYR A 647 27.48 25.03 -7.95
CA TYR A 647 27.25 25.26 -9.38
C TYR A 647 27.49 26.73 -9.79
N THR A 648 27.15 27.71 -8.96
CA THR A 648 27.45 29.12 -9.27
C THR A 648 28.95 29.40 -9.27
N TRP A 649 29.70 28.87 -8.31
CA TRP A 649 31.16 29.02 -8.26
C TRP A 649 31.84 28.32 -9.44
N ALA A 650 31.44 27.08 -9.76
CA ALA A 650 31.93 26.36 -10.92
C ALA A 650 31.58 27.08 -12.24
N LEU A 651 30.39 27.68 -12.35
CA LEU A 651 29.98 28.42 -13.53
C LEU A 651 30.81 29.69 -13.73
N GLU A 652 30.97 30.52 -12.69
CA GLU A 652 31.81 31.73 -12.75
C GLU A 652 33.23 31.38 -13.20
N GLY A 653 33.84 30.37 -12.57
CA GLY A 653 35.20 29.94 -12.89
C GLY A 653 35.36 29.34 -14.29
N ALA A 654 34.35 28.59 -14.78
CA ALA A 654 34.35 28.05 -16.13
C ALA A 654 34.06 29.11 -17.21
N GLU A 655 33.20 30.11 -16.93
CA GLU A 655 32.97 31.26 -17.82
C GLU A 655 34.23 32.10 -17.98
N GLU A 656 34.98 32.35 -16.89
CA GLU A 656 36.25 33.07 -16.92
C GLU A 656 37.38 32.28 -17.61
N SER A 657 37.51 30.97 -17.34
CA SER A 657 38.67 30.19 -17.82
C SER A 657 38.53 29.65 -19.25
N VAL A 658 37.34 29.20 -19.64
CA VAL A 658 37.09 28.51 -20.94
C VAL A 658 35.92 29.06 -21.74
N GLY A 659 35.22 30.06 -21.21
CA GLY A 659 34.20 30.83 -21.92
C GLY A 659 32.80 30.22 -21.97
N GLY A 660 31.82 31.08 -22.28
CA GLY A 660 30.39 30.76 -22.30
C GLY A 660 29.94 29.69 -23.31
N GLU A 661 30.74 29.38 -24.34
CA GLU A 661 30.39 28.37 -25.37
C GLU A 661 30.98 26.96 -25.09
N ASN A 662 31.72 26.80 -23.98
CA ASN A 662 32.30 25.53 -23.58
C ASN A 662 31.22 24.50 -23.16
N PRO A 663 31.34 23.21 -23.52
CA PRO A 663 30.40 22.18 -23.09
C PRO A 663 30.16 22.11 -21.58
N LEU A 664 31.18 22.31 -20.74
CA LEU A 664 31.04 22.28 -19.28
C LEU A 664 30.18 23.45 -18.79
N THR A 665 30.47 24.66 -19.26
CA THR A 665 29.71 25.89 -18.97
C THR A 665 28.23 25.75 -19.35
N ILE A 666 27.95 25.12 -20.50
CA ILE A 666 26.57 24.83 -20.95
C ILE A 666 25.88 23.82 -20.01
N THR A 667 26.60 22.80 -19.53
CA THR A 667 26.07 21.80 -18.59
C THR A 667 25.76 22.43 -17.23
N LEU A 668 26.68 23.23 -16.67
CA LEU A 668 26.49 23.98 -15.42
C LEU A 668 25.28 24.93 -15.50
N LEU A 669 25.12 25.65 -16.63
CA LEU A 669 23.93 26.48 -16.87
C LEU A 669 22.62 25.67 -16.91
N LEU A 670 22.63 24.45 -17.48
CA LEU A 670 21.46 23.57 -17.50
C LEU A 670 21.14 23.03 -16.09
N HIS A 671 22.15 22.66 -15.31
CA HIS A 671 21.96 22.21 -13.93
C HIS A 671 21.39 23.33 -13.03
N LEU A 672 21.91 24.56 -13.16
CA LEU A 672 21.34 25.74 -12.48
C LEU A 672 19.91 26.06 -12.95
N ALA A 673 19.61 25.96 -14.26
CA ALA A 673 18.27 26.18 -14.77
C ALA A 673 17.24 25.18 -14.21
N ALA A 674 17.63 23.89 -14.10
CA ALA A 674 16.82 22.86 -13.46
C ALA A 674 16.61 23.14 -11.96
N LEU A 675 17.68 23.51 -11.24
CA LEU A 675 17.61 23.83 -9.81
C LEU A 675 16.73 25.07 -9.54
N TYR A 676 16.82 26.12 -10.37
CA TYR A 676 15.92 27.28 -10.30
C TYR A 676 14.47 26.91 -10.62
N THR A 677 14.23 25.94 -11.51
CA THR A 677 12.89 25.42 -11.76
C THR A 677 12.32 24.71 -10.52
N GLN A 678 13.13 23.87 -9.87
CA GLN A 678 12.73 23.14 -8.66
C GLN A 678 12.49 24.04 -7.44
N LYS A 679 13.15 25.20 -7.37
CA LYS A 679 12.95 26.23 -6.32
C LYS A 679 11.89 27.28 -6.64
N GLU A 680 11.14 27.12 -7.73
CA GLU A 680 10.16 28.11 -8.21
C GLU A 680 10.77 29.51 -8.51
N GLU A 681 12.10 29.60 -8.70
CA GLU A 681 12.80 30.81 -9.15
C GLU A 681 12.69 30.96 -10.69
N LEU A 682 11.44 30.95 -11.17
CA LEU A 682 11.10 30.72 -12.57
C LEU A 682 11.69 31.73 -13.56
N THR A 683 11.92 32.97 -13.15
CA THR A 683 12.56 34.00 -14.01
C THR A 683 14.01 33.63 -14.31
N LYS A 684 14.80 33.32 -13.28
CA LYS A 684 16.20 32.88 -13.43
C LYS A 684 16.32 31.57 -14.20
N ALA A 685 15.37 30.64 -14.02
CA ALA A 685 15.28 29.42 -14.80
C ALA A 685 15.08 29.72 -16.30
N ALA A 686 14.13 30.60 -16.64
CA ALA A 686 13.87 31.01 -18.01
C ALA A 686 15.08 31.70 -18.66
N ASP A 687 15.74 32.63 -17.95
CA ASP A 687 16.94 33.32 -18.42
C ASP A 687 18.09 32.34 -18.69
N ALA A 688 18.33 31.39 -17.77
CA ALA A 688 19.38 30.37 -17.93
C ALA A 688 19.09 29.43 -19.12
N TYR A 689 17.85 28.96 -19.29
CA TYR A 689 17.47 28.17 -20.46
C TYR A 689 17.55 28.96 -21.77
N GLN A 690 17.20 30.26 -21.78
CA GLN A 690 17.37 31.11 -22.96
C GLN A 690 18.85 31.29 -23.33
N ARG A 691 19.73 31.55 -22.35
CA ARG A 691 21.20 31.61 -22.56
C ARG A 691 21.71 30.33 -23.23
N VAL A 692 21.39 29.16 -22.66
CA VAL A 692 21.77 27.86 -23.24
C VAL A 692 21.18 27.68 -24.64
N LEU A 693 19.92 28.07 -24.86
CA LEU A 693 19.25 27.92 -26.14
C LEU A 693 19.94 28.72 -27.24
N THR A 694 20.37 29.97 -26.98
CA THR A 694 21.09 30.78 -27.99
C THR A 694 22.38 30.11 -28.48
N VAL A 695 23.17 29.55 -27.56
CA VAL A 695 24.42 28.84 -27.90
C VAL A 695 24.11 27.54 -28.66
N GLN A 696 23.09 26.78 -28.23
CA GLN A 696 22.71 25.54 -28.89
C GLN A 696 22.09 25.76 -30.28
N GLU A 697 21.31 26.82 -30.48
CA GLU A 697 20.77 27.19 -31.79
C GLU A 697 21.88 27.59 -32.77
N LYS A 698 22.89 28.34 -32.32
CA LYS A 698 24.07 28.71 -33.11
C LYS A 698 24.93 27.50 -33.48
N LYS A 699 25.16 26.57 -32.53
CA LYS A 699 26.10 25.45 -32.67
C LYS A 699 25.52 24.20 -33.34
N PHE A 700 24.25 23.89 -33.09
CA PHE A 700 23.60 22.66 -33.57
C PHE A 700 22.35 22.91 -34.43
N GLY A 701 21.90 24.16 -34.52
CA GLY A 701 20.68 24.52 -35.24
C GLY A 701 19.39 24.24 -34.48
N LYS A 702 18.29 24.82 -34.99
CA LYS A 702 16.98 24.85 -34.32
C LYS A 702 16.28 23.49 -34.18
N LYS A 703 16.67 22.46 -34.92
CA LYS A 703 16.00 21.14 -34.96
C LYS A 703 16.79 20.03 -34.25
N HIS A 704 17.96 20.33 -33.69
CA HIS A 704 18.81 19.34 -33.04
C HIS A 704 18.23 18.87 -31.70
N VAL A 705 18.48 17.62 -31.33
CA VAL A 705 17.87 16.95 -30.17
C VAL A 705 18.11 17.70 -28.86
N LYS A 706 19.35 18.17 -28.62
CA LYS A 706 19.68 18.96 -27.41
C LYS A 706 18.91 20.29 -27.37
N THR A 707 18.86 21.01 -28.49
CA THR A 707 18.10 22.26 -28.66
C THR A 707 16.60 22.06 -28.41
N LEU A 708 16.04 20.95 -28.90
CA LEU A 708 14.63 20.58 -28.68
C LEU A 708 14.35 20.09 -27.25
N LYS A 709 15.35 19.64 -26.49
CA LYS A 709 15.20 19.41 -25.04
C LYS A 709 15.13 20.76 -24.32
N THR A 710 16.11 21.64 -24.51
CA THR A 710 16.17 22.97 -23.87
C THR A 710 14.91 23.81 -24.12
N ARG A 711 14.34 23.79 -25.33
CA ARG A 711 13.06 24.48 -25.61
C ARG A 711 11.86 23.88 -24.87
N TYR A 712 11.86 22.57 -24.66
CA TYR A 712 10.80 21.90 -23.91
C TYR A 712 10.87 22.30 -22.43
N GLU A 713 12.05 22.25 -21.81
CA GLU A 713 12.22 22.70 -20.42
C GLU A 713 11.83 24.19 -20.26
N LEU A 714 12.23 25.05 -21.20
CA LEU A 714 11.82 26.45 -21.22
C LEU A 714 10.30 26.62 -21.33
N ALA A 715 9.61 25.78 -22.12
CA ALA A 715 8.15 25.81 -22.22
C ALA A 715 7.47 25.42 -20.90
N VAL A 716 8.01 24.45 -20.17
CA VAL A 716 7.53 24.03 -18.84
C VAL A 716 7.73 25.17 -17.81
N VAL A 717 8.87 25.86 -17.85
CA VAL A 717 9.11 27.05 -16.99
C VAL A 717 8.15 28.19 -17.34
N LEU A 718 7.95 28.50 -18.63
CA LEU A 718 6.99 29.53 -19.07
C LEU A 718 5.55 29.21 -18.65
N LEU A 719 5.17 27.93 -18.69
CA LEU A 719 3.87 27.46 -18.18
C LEU A 719 3.74 27.70 -16.67
N ALA A 720 4.78 27.40 -15.89
CA ALA A 720 4.78 27.66 -14.45
C ALA A 720 4.68 29.17 -14.12
N GLN A 721 5.15 30.05 -15.00
CA GLN A 721 4.97 31.51 -14.89
C GLN A 721 3.56 32.00 -15.27
N GLY A 722 2.68 31.13 -15.78
CA GLY A 722 1.37 31.50 -16.34
C GLY A 722 1.43 32.08 -17.76
N ASN A 723 2.57 31.96 -18.46
CA ASN A 723 2.74 32.38 -19.86
C ASN A 723 2.24 31.30 -20.85
N ASP A 724 1.00 30.85 -20.63
CA ASP A 724 0.37 29.70 -21.29
C ASP A 724 0.42 29.74 -22.83
N SER A 725 0.17 30.92 -23.43
CA SER A 725 0.16 31.08 -24.89
C SER A 725 1.54 30.86 -25.50
N VAL A 726 2.58 31.47 -24.92
CA VAL A 726 3.97 31.35 -25.37
C VAL A 726 4.48 29.92 -25.15
N SER A 727 4.09 29.27 -24.04
CA SER A 727 4.39 27.87 -23.79
C SER A 727 3.76 26.95 -24.85
N LEU A 728 2.49 27.16 -25.21
CA LEU A 728 1.77 26.33 -26.18
C LEU A 728 2.40 26.42 -27.59
N ASP A 729 2.70 27.63 -28.06
CA ASP A 729 3.43 27.85 -29.32
C ASP A 729 4.80 27.15 -29.31
N LEU A 730 5.55 27.28 -28.21
CA LEU A 730 6.86 26.66 -28.07
C LEU A 730 6.77 25.13 -28.09
N LEU A 731 5.81 24.54 -27.36
CA LEU A 731 5.53 23.10 -27.37
C LEU A 731 5.09 22.61 -28.76
N GLN A 732 4.28 23.37 -29.49
CA GLN A 732 3.89 23.01 -30.86
C GLN A 732 5.10 22.95 -31.79
N THR A 733 5.99 23.95 -31.76
CA THR A 733 7.22 23.91 -32.59
C THR A 733 8.14 22.75 -32.22
N VAL A 734 8.20 22.36 -30.93
CA VAL A 734 8.95 21.20 -30.47
C VAL A 734 8.31 19.89 -30.93
N LEU A 735 6.98 19.77 -30.83
CA LEU A 735 6.22 18.59 -31.28
C LEU A 735 6.46 18.34 -32.77
N GLU A 736 6.22 19.34 -33.62
CA GLU A 736 6.42 19.22 -35.06
C GLU A 736 7.87 18.86 -35.44
N ALA A 737 8.85 19.41 -34.71
CA ALA A 737 10.26 19.11 -34.93
C ALA A 737 10.65 17.70 -34.47
N ARG A 738 10.09 17.19 -33.36
CA ARG A 738 10.30 15.81 -32.88
C ARG A 738 9.61 14.79 -33.79
N GLU A 739 8.38 15.05 -34.23
CA GLU A 739 7.64 14.18 -35.16
C GLU A 739 8.32 14.02 -36.52
N LYS A 740 8.88 15.11 -37.06
CA LYS A 740 9.59 15.11 -38.36
C LYS A 740 11.05 14.63 -38.28
N ASN A 741 11.57 14.32 -37.08
CA ASN A 741 12.96 13.90 -36.89
C ASN A 741 13.08 12.35 -37.00
N PRO A 742 13.87 11.80 -37.94
CA PRO A 742 14.00 10.34 -38.12
C PRO A 742 14.51 9.57 -36.89
N SER A 743 15.28 10.21 -35.99
CA SER A 743 15.83 9.55 -34.80
C SER A 743 14.89 9.58 -33.58
N ILE A 744 13.81 10.35 -33.64
CA ILE A 744 12.82 10.50 -32.57
C ILE A 744 11.46 10.01 -33.08
N GLY A 745 10.89 10.71 -34.06
CA GLY A 745 9.60 10.38 -34.65
C GLY A 745 8.40 10.60 -33.71
N PRO A 746 7.18 10.26 -34.18
CA PRO A 746 5.93 10.56 -33.49
C PRO A 746 5.65 9.72 -32.25
N ASN A 747 6.35 8.58 -32.08
CA ASN A 747 6.07 7.56 -31.09
C ASN A 747 7.11 7.47 -29.95
N HIS A 748 8.21 8.23 -30.02
CA HIS A 748 9.22 8.26 -28.96
C HIS A 748 8.68 8.90 -27.68
N ALA A 749 9.13 8.41 -26.52
CA ALA A 749 8.63 8.80 -25.20
C ALA A 749 8.53 10.33 -25.02
N SER A 750 9.60 11.06 -25.34
CA SER A 750 9.65 12.53 -25.25
C SER A 750 8.73 13.26 -26.24
N THR A 751 8.30 12.64 -27.34
CA THR A 751 7.28 13.22 -28.24
C THR A 751 5.88 13.06 -27.63
N LEU A 752 5.62 11.91 -27.01
CA LEU A 752 4.37 11.61 -26.32
C LEU A 752 4.19 12.44 -25.05
N GLU A 753 5.30 12.76 -24.37
CA GLU A 753 5.34 13.68 -23.23
C GLU A 753 4.88 15.10 -23.62
N VAL A 754 5.45 15.68 -24.68
CA VAL A 754 5.02 17.00 -25.21
C VAL A 754 3.52 17.01 -25.55
N LEU A 755 3.03 15.94 -26.18
CA LEU A 755 1.60 15.81 -26.51
C LEU A 755 0.70 15.73 -25.25
N GLN A 756 1.16 15.12 -24.16
CA GLN A 756 0.46 15.13 -22.87
C GLN A 756 0.40 16.54 -22.25
N PHE A 757 1.52 17.26 -22.23
CA PHE A 757 1.57 18.61 -21.68
C PHE A 757 0.69 19.59 -22.47
N MET A 758 0.68 19.50 -23.80
CA MET A 758 -0.24 20.29 -24.64
C MET A 758 -1.71 19.95 -24.36
N ALA A 759 -2.06 18.67 -24.23
CA ALA A 759 -3.43 18.25 -23.94
C ALA A 759 -3.92 18.77 -22.57
N HIS A 760 -3.06 18.74 -21.55
CA HIS A 760 -3.36 19.26 -20.22
C HIS A 760 -3.46 20.80 -20.19
N LEU A 761 -2.65 21.50 -20.99
CA LEU A 761 -2.75 22.95 -21.12
C LEU A 761 -4.07 23.39 -21.78
N LEU A 762 -4.53 22.65 -22.80
CA LEU A 762 -5.84 22.86 -23.41
C LEU A 762 -7.00 22.56 -22.45
N GLU A 763 -6.85 21.55 -21.58
CA GLU A 763 -7.79 21.26 -20.48
C GLU A 763 -7.91 22.47 -19.52
N LYS A 764 -6.78 23.02 -19.06
CA LYS A 764 -6.73 24.23 -18.21
C LYS A 764 -7.34 25.47 -18.88
N GLN A 765 -7.17 25.63 -20.18
CA GLN A 765 -7.80 26.72 -20.97
C GLN A 765 -9.30 26.50 -21.23
N GLY A 766 -9.90 25.41 -20.74
CA GLY A 766 -11.31 25.08 -20.99
C GLY A 766 -11.61 24.60 -22.43
N LYS A 767 -10.58 24.36 -23.26
CA LYS A 767 -10.70 23.87 -24.63
C LYS A 767 -10.88 22.35 -24.65
N LEU A 768 -11.94 21.86 -24.00
CA LEU A 768 -12.17 20.44 -23.72
C LEU A 768 -12.11 19.55 -24.97
N GLN A 769 -12.64 20.01 -26.10
CA GLN A 769 -12.67 19.25 -27.36
C GLN A 769 -11.29 19.12 -28.03
N GLU A 770 -10.46 20.16 -27.99
CA GLU A 770 -9.09 20.11 -28.51
C GLU A 770 -8.21 19.21 -27.63
N SER A 771 -8.35 19.36 -26.30
CA SER A 771 -7.69 18.49 -25.31
C SER A 771 -8.08 17.02 -25.50
N LEU A 772 -9.38 16.72 -25.64
CA LEU A 772 -9.90 15.36 -25.86
C LEU A 772 -9.29 14.71 -27.12
N LYS A 773 -9.21 15.45 -28.23
CA LYS A 773 -8.58 14.99 -29.48
C LYS A 773 -7.09 14.71 -29.33
N MET A 774 -6.37 15.52 -28.55
CA MET A 774 -4.96 15.26 -28.22
C MET A 774 -4.79 14.02 -27.33
N TYR A 775 -5.58 13.88 -26.26
CA TYR A 775 -5.52 12.69 -25.40
C TYR A 775 -5.90 11.39 -26.13
N GLN A 776 -6.89 11.42 -27.04
CA GLN A 776 -7.22 10.28 -27.90
C GLN A 776 -6.04 9.88 -28.82
N THR A 777 -5.37 10.88 -29.38
CA THR A 777 -4.15 10.68 -30.21
C THR A 777 -3.01 10.10 -29.37
N LEU A 778 -2.77 10.68 -28.18
CA LEU A 778 -1.77 10.24 -27.21
C LEU A 778 -2.01 8.79 -26.79
N ARG A 779 -3.23 8.44 -26.38
CA ARG A 779 -3.61 7.07 -26.02
C ARG A 779 -3.38 6.12 -27.18
N THR A 780 -3.76 6.49 -28.41
CA THR A 780 -3.55 5.65 -29.59
C THR A 780 -2.07 5.33 -29.79
N ARG A 781 -1.20 6.36 -29.76
CA ARG A 781 0.26 6.17 -29.89
C ARG A 781 0.84 5.37 -28.71
N ARG A 782 0.44 5.67 -27.47
CA ARG A 782 0.87 4.91 -26.28
C ARG A 782 0.46 3.45 -26.33
N THR A 783 -0.75 3.14 -26.81
CA THR A 783 -1.20 1.76 -27.05
C THR A 783 -0.31 1.03 -28.06
N THR A 784 0.16 1.69 -29.12
CA THR A 784 1.07 1.06 -30.11
C THR A 784 2.50 0.85 -29.61
N VAL A 785 2.96 1.62 -28.62
CA VAL A 785 4.34 1.58 -28.11
C VAL A 785 4.46 0.74 -26.84
N TYR A 786 3.54 0.92 -25.91
CA TYR A 786 3.58 0.32 -24.57
C TYR A 786 2.45 -0.68 -24.30
N GLY A 787 1.45 -0.75 -25.18
CA GLY A 787 0.24 -1.57 -24.97
C GLY A 787 -0.89 -0.82 -24.24
N PRO A 788 -2.11 -1.40 -24.24
CA PRO A 788 -3.31 -0.75 -23.70
C PRO A 788 -3.33 -0.67 -22.16
N ALA A 789 -2.73 -1.64 -21.47
CA ALA A 789 -2.71 -1.73 -20.01
C ALA A 789 -1.50 -1.03 -19.35
N HIS A 790 -0.63 -0.37 -20.12
CA HIS A 790 0.50 0.37 -19.56
C HIS A 790 0.04 1.58 -18.76
N LYS A 791 0.64 1.86 -17.59
CA LYS A 791 0.26 2.96 -16.68
C LYS A 791 -0.02 4.28 -17.42
N THR A 792 0.91 4.73 -18.27
CA THR A 792 0.80 5.99 -19.01
C THR A 792 -0.27 5.97 -20.12
N THR A 793 -0.68 4.80 -20.60
CA THR A 793 -1.84 4.62 -21.50
C THR A 793 -3.15 4.70 -20.71
N LEU A 794 -3.17 4.18 -19.49
CA LEU A 794 -4.30 4.26 -18.56
C LEU A 794 -4.51 5.69 -18.05
N GLU A 795 -3.46 6.43 -17.72
CA GLU A 795 -3.52 7.87 -17.39
C GLU A 795 -4.19 8.69 -18.51
N ALA A 796 -3.85 8.41 -19.78
CA ALA A 796 -4.51 9.04 -20.92
C ALA A 796 -5.98 8.58 -21.08
N THR A 797 -6.31 7.35 -20.68
CA THR A 797 -7.68 6.79 -20.69
C THR A 797 -8.54 7.44 -19.59
N ASP A 798 -7.97 7.67 -18.40
CA ASP A 798 -8.60 8.42 -17.31
C ASP A 798 -8.88 9.88 -17.73
N ALA A 799 -7.89 10.57 -18.30
CA ALA A 799 -8.08 11.94 -18.80
C ALA A 799 -9.21 12.04 -19.84
N ILE A 800 -9.28 11.10 -20.80
CA ILE A 800 -10.39 11.03 -21.77
C ILE A 800 -11.73 10.84 -21.05
N SER A 801 -11.81 9.93 -20.07
CA SER A 801 -13.04 9.70 -19.32
C SER A 801 -13.47 10.96 -18.54
N ARG A 802 -12.55 11.60 -17.80
CA ARG A 802 -12.81 12.86 -17.08
C ARG A 802 -13.28 13.98 -18.01
N LEU A 803 -12.73 14.09 -19.22
CA LEU A 803 -13.15 15.09 -20.22
C LEU A 803 -14.56 14.84 -20.76
N PHE A 804 -14.98 13.58 -20.95
CA PHE A 804 -16.37 13.26 -21.30
C PHE A 804 -17.33 13.59 -20.14
N VAL A 805 -16.96 13.28 -18.89
CA VAL A 805 -17.74 13.67 -17.70
C VAL A 805 -17.87 15.20 -17.60
N ALA A 806 -16.78 15.95 -17.78
CA ALA A 806 -16.79 17.41 -17.79
C ALA A 806 -17.65 17.99 -18.94
N SER A 807 -17.71 17.30 -20.08
CA SER A 807 -18.54 17.66 -21.23
C SER A 807 -20.01 17.25 -21.09
N ARG A 808 -20.41 16.62 -19.98
CA ARG A 808 -21.75 16.03 -19.73
C ARG A 808 -22.14 14.90 -20.69
N SER A 809 -21.17 14.29 -21.34
CA SER A 809 -21.32 13.09 -22.19
C SER A 809 -21.28 11.85 -21.30
N TRP A 810 -22.36 11.59 -20.56
CA TRP A 810 -22.38 10.58 -19.49
C TRP A 810 -22.16 9.14 -20.01
N GLN A 811 -22.72 8.81 -21.18
CA GLN A 811 -22.65 7.46 -21.75
C GLN A 811 -21.22 7.14 -22.22
N GLU A 812 -20.59 8.06 -22.95
CA GLU A 812 -19.19 7.95 -23.36
C GLU A 812 -18.28 7.97 -22.12
N GLY A 813 -18.56 8.85 -21.16
CA GLY A 813 -17.87 8.89 -19.88
C GLY A 813 -17.87 7.54 -19.16
N LEU A 814 -19.02 6.84 -19.15
CA LEU A 814 -19.18 5.51 -18.58
C LEU A 814 -18.34 4.47 -19.34
N GLU A 815 -18.49 4.36 -20.66
CA GLU A 815 -17.70 3.42 -21.48
C GLU A 815 -16.19 3.60 -21.30
N TRP A 816 -15.73 4.85 -21.22
CA TRP A 816 -14.31 5.18 -21.00
C TRP A 816 -13.87 4.91 -19.55
N SER A 817 -14.78 4.97 -18.58
CA SER A 817 -14.54 4.56 -17.19
C SER A 817 -14.40 3.04 -17.07
N GLU A 818 -15.25 2.27 -17.75
CA GLU A 818 -15.20 0.81 -17.77
C GLU A 818 -13.94 0.30 -18.48
N LYS A 819 -13.59 0.88 -19.63
CA LYS A 819 -12.31 0.59 -20.34
C LYS A 819 -11.08 0.91 -19.49
N LEU A 820 -11.14 1.95 -18.64
CA LEU A 820 -10.08 2.23 -17.68
C LEU A 820 -10.02 1.15 -16.59
N LEU A 821 -11.17 0.77 -16.00
CA LEU A 821 -11.23 -0.25 -14.95
C LEU A 821 -10.71 -1.62 -15.43
N GLU A 822 -11.07 -2.04 -16.64
CA GLU A 822 -10.53 -3.24 -17.30
C GLU A 822 -9.00 -3.13 -17.47
N GLY A 823 -8.52 -1.97 -17.90
CA GLY A 823 -7.10 -1.67 -18.04
C GLY A 823 -6.32 -1.70 -16.71
N ILE A 824 -6.88 -1.13 -15.64
CA ILE A 824 -6.29 -1.17 -14.29
C ILE A 824 -6.26 -2.61 -13.77
N ASN A 825 -7.35 -3.36 -13.92
CA ASN A 825 -7.43 -4.76 -13.48
C ASN A 825 -6.48 -5.69 -14.26
N THR A 826 -6.17 -5.38 -15.51
CA THR A 826 -5.15 -6.11 -16.30
C THR A 826 -3.73 -5.66 -15.96
N MET A 827 -3.49 -4.38 -15.66
CA MET A 827 -2.18 -3.87 -15.22
C MET A 827 -1.76 -4.45 -13.86
N LEU A 828 -2.67 -4.46 -12.88
CA LEU A 828 -2.34 -4.83 -11.50
C LEU A 828 -2.52 -6.33 -11.21
N PHE A 829 -3.00 -7.09 -12.20
CA PHE A 829 -3.68 -8.38 -12.05
C PHE A 829 -4.93 -8.26 -11.17
N SER A 830 -5.98 -9.01 -11.52
CA SER A 830 -7.21 -9.01 -10.74
C SER A 830 -6.91 -9.39 -9.29
N HIS A 831 -7.42 -8.60 -8.33
CA HIS A 831 -7.44 -8.80 -6.85
C HIS A 831 -6.54 -7.87 -6.01
N THR A 832 -5.77 -6.95 -6.59
CA THR A 832 -5.10 -5.90 -5.78
C THR A 832 -6.07 -4.78 -5.41
N ALA A 833 -6.23 -4.51 -4.11
CA ALA A 833 -6.95 -3.35 -3.62
C ALA A 833 -6.06 -2.09 -3.77
N HIS A 834 -6.40 -1.21 -4.71
CA HIS A 834 -5.61 -0.02 -5.03
C HIS A 834 -6.52 1.22 -5.16
N PRO A 835 -6.15 2.41 -4.63
CA PRO A 835 -7.00 3.60 -4.65
C PRO A 835 -7.55 3.98 -6.04
N TRP A 836 -6.75 3.82 -7.09
CA TRP A 836 -7.17 4.13 -8.47
C TRP A 836 -8.29 3.22 -8.99
N THR A 837 -8.36 1.97 -8.51
CA THR A 837 -9.43 1.03 -8.85
C THR A 837 -10.74 1.50 -8.24
N PHE A 838 -10.75 1.82 -6.95
CA PHE A 838 -11.96 2.24 -6.23
C PHE A 838 -12.40 3.66 -6.60
N SER A 839 -11.49 4.56 -6.97
CA SER A 839 -11.86 5.89 -7.50
C SER A 839 -12.52 5.78 -8.87
N THR A 840 -12.05 4.86 -9.72
CA THR A 840 -12.69 4.53 -11.00
C THR A 840 -14.07 3.90 -10.79
N ILE A 841 -14.23 2.97 -9.84
CA ILE A 841 -15.52 2.34 -9.51
C ILE A 841 -16.51 3.38 -8.95
N SER A 842 -16.08 4.27 -8.06
CA SER A 842 -16.93 5.36 -7.53
C SER A 842 -17.35 6.36 -8.63
N ARG A 843 -16.47 6.63 -9.61
CA ARG A 843 -16.82 7.40 -10.81
C ARG A 843 -17.84 6.66 -11.71
N ILE A 844 -17.70 5.36 -11.90
CA ILE A 844 -18.69 4.52 -12.61
C ILE A 844 -20.05 4.57 -11.90
N ALA A 845 -20.07 4.48 -10.56
CA ALA A 845 -21.29 4.58 -9.76
C ALA A 845 -21.99 5.93 -9.95
N SER A 846 -21.23 7.04 -9.93
CA SER A 846 -21.73 8.39 -10.20
C SER A 846 -22.29 8.54 -11.62
N LEU A 847 -21.67 7.91 -12.62
CA LEU A 847 -22.15 7.94 -14.01
C LEU A 847 -23.43 7.13 -14.20
N HIS A 848 -23.54 5.95 -13.58
CA HIS A 848 -24.80 5.21 -13.52
C HIS A 848 -25.92 6.02 -12.83
N LEU A 849 -25.59 6.78 -11.77
CA LEU A 849 -26.54 7.68 -11.11
C LEU A 849 -27.06 8.76 -12.07
N GLN A 850 -26.18 9.45 -12.82
CA GLN A 850 -26.61 10.46 -13.82
C GLN A 850 -27.45 9.84 -14.96
N LEU A 851 -27.19 8.59 -15.33
CA LEU A 851 -27.95 7.84 -16.34
C LEU A 851 -29.26 7.23 -15.80
N GLY A 852 -29.56 7.38 -14.50
CA GLY A 852 -30.76 6.82 -13.86
C GLY A 852 -30.71 5.30 -13.58
N ALA A 853 -29.53 4.68 -13.66
CA ALA A 853 -29.32 3.25 -13.43
C ALA A 853 -29.03 2.95 -11.94
N TYR A 854 -30.00 3.23 -11.06
CA TYR A 854 -29.83 3.21 -9.60
C TYR A 854 -29.31 1.89 -9.01
N ASP A 855 -29.76 0.73 -9.51
CA ASP A 855 -29.27 -0.57 -9.02
C ASP A 855 -27.78 -0.79 -9.32
N ALA A 856 -27.32 -0.36 -10.51
CA ALA A 856 -25.92 -0.42 -10.90
C ALA A 856 -25.07 0.59 -10.12
N ALA A 857 -25.60 1.81 -9.92
CA ALA A 857 -24.97 2.83 -9.09
C ALA A 857 -24.78 2.35 -7.64
N GLU A 858 -25.81 1.75 -7.03
CA GLU A 858 -25.75 1.27 -5.65
C GLU A 858 -24.74 0.13 -5.50
N SER A 859 -24.79 -0.85 -6.42
CA SER A 859 -23.83 -1.96 -6.45
C SER A 859 -22.38 -1.47 -6.54
N LYS A 860 -22.12 -0.49 -7.41
CA LYS A 860 -20.78 0.08 -7.60
C LYS A 860 -20.33 0.96 -6.44
N TYR A 861 -21.22 1.76 -5.84
CA TYR A 861 -20.89 2.50 -4.61
C TYR A 861 -20.60 1.57 -3.42
N ARG A 862 -21.33 0.47 -3.26
CA ARG A 862 -21.05 -0.54 -2.23
C ARG A 862 -19.71 -1.26 -2.48
N GLU A 863 -19.40 -1.60 -3.74
CA GLU A 863 -18.10 -2.16 -4.14
C GLU A 863 -16.93 -1.22 -3.81
N ALA A 864 -17.05 0.08 -4.13
CA ALA A 864 -16.05 1.09 -3.78
C ALA A 864 -15.95 1.30 -2.25
N TYR A 865 -17.07 1.31 -1.52
CA TYR A 865 -17.08 1.49 -0.06
C TYR A 865 -16.35 0.35 0.66
N ILE A 866 -16.63 -0.90 0.29
CA ILE A 866 -15.90 -2.07 0.84
C ILE A 866 -14.41 -1.96 0.48
N GLY A 867 -14.09 -1.66 -0.77
CA GLY A 867 -12.71 -1.51 -1.23
C GLY A 867 -11.90 -0.44 -0.48
N TYR A 868 -12.48 0.74 -0.24
CA TYR A 868 -11.84 1.81 0.54
C TYR A 868 -11.72 1.47 2.03
N SER A 869 -12.64 0.65 2.57
CA SER A 869 -12.55 0.13 3.93
C SER A 869 -11.38 -0.86 4.06
N ASP A 870 -11.19 -1.75 3.08
CA ASP A 870 -10.12 -2.76 3.09
C ASP A 870 -8.72 -2.13 3.03
N ILE A 871 -8.56 -1.00 2.32
CA ILE A 871 -7.29 -0.25 2.24
C ILE A 871 -7.15 0.85 3.30
N ASN A 872 -8.10 0.98 4.23
CA ASN A 872 -8.12 1.99 5.29
C ASN A 872 -7.91 3.43 4.78
N ALA A 873 -8.67 3.85 3.76
CA ALA A 873 -8.64 5.19 3.17
C ALA A 873 -9.83 6.04 3.69
N PRO A 874 -9.69 6.75 4.82
CA PRO A 874 -10.84 7.32 5.55
C PRO A 874 -11.56 8.43 4.78
N THR A 875 -10.83 9.27 4.06
CA THR A 875 -11.38 10.40 3.28
C THR A 875 -12.30 9.92 2.16
N GLU A 876 -11.78 9.08 1.28
CA GLU A 876 -12.49 8.50 0.14
C GLU A 876 -13.62 7.57 0.57
N LEU A 877 -13.46 6.88 1.72
CA LEU A 877 -14.53 6.13 2.36
C LEU A 877 -15.67 7.06 2.79
N THR A 878 -15.40 8.21 3.42
CA THR A 878 -16.46 9.16 3.81
C THR A 878 -17.16 9.83 2.62
N ASP A 879 -16.46 10.12 1.53
CA ASP A 879 -17.07 10.64 0.30
C ASP A 879 -17.94 9.59 -0.40
N THR A 880 -17.46 8.35 -0.48
CA THR A 880 -18.21 7.23 -1.05
C THR A 880 -19.44 6.93 -0.19
N ALA A 881 -19.30 7.03 1.14
CA ALA A 881 -20.40 6.87 2.10
C ALA A 881 -21.48 7.95 1.93
N HIS A 882 -21.07 9.21 1.81
CA HIS A 882 -21.98 10.33 1.58
C HIS A 882 -22.80 10.14 0.29
N ASN A 883 -22.14 9.81 -0.82
CA ASN A 883 -22.80 9.61 -2.11
C ASN A 883 -23.77 8.40 -2.09
N LEU A 884 -23.37 7.29 -1.47
CA LEU A 884 -24.23 6.12 -1.30
C LEU A 884 -25.45 6.42 -0.40
N ALA A 885 -25.27 7.18 0.68
CA ALA A 885 -26.37 7.58 1.54
C ALA A 885 -27.39 8.47 0.81
N LEU A 886 -26.93 9.42 -0.02
CA LEU A 886 -27.83 10.23 -0.86
C LEU A 886 -28.60 9.40 -1.88
N LEU A 887 -27.95 8.44 -2.53
CA LEU A 887 -28.62 7.47 -3.41
C LEU A 887 -29.70 6.67 -2.66
N LEU A 888 -29.39 6.16 -1.47
CA LEU A 888 -30.36 5.42 -0.65
C LEU A 888 -31.54 6.31 -0.20
N VAL A 889 -31.31 7.60 0.05
CA VAL A 889 -32.39 8.60 0.29
C VAL A 889 -33.27 8.78 -0.93
N ASP A 890 -32.69 8.94 -2.13
CA ASP A 890 -33.45 9.09 -3.39
C ASP A 890 -34.28 7.83 -3.72
N ARG A 891 -33.91 6.66 -3.18
CA ARG A 891 -34.70 5.40 -3.26
C ARG A 891 -35.71 5.21 -2.12
N GLY A 892 -35.72 6.06 -1.11
CA GLY A 892 -36.56 5.91 0.09
C GLY A 892 -36.06 4.91 1.14
N SER A 893 -34.81 4.42 1.03
CA SER A 893 -34.19 3.44 1.94
C SER A 893 -33.47 4.15 3.10
N TYR A 894 -34.23 4.91 3.89
CA TYR A 894 -33.68 5.85 4.88
C TYR A 894 -32.98 5.19 6.08
N SER A 895 -33.36 3.96 6.46
CA SER A 895 -32.68 3.17 7.51
C SER A 895 -31.23 2.89 7.17
N ASP A 896 -31.00 2.50 5.92
CA ASP A 896 -29.72 2.03 5.41
C ASP A 896 -28.80 3.22 5.15
N ALA A 897 -29.36 4.33 4.66
CA ALA A 897 -28.67 5.61 4.62
C ALA A 897 -28.23 6.07 6.02
N LEU A 898 -29.08 5.92 7.04
CA LEU A 898 -28.74 6.31 8.41
C LEU A 898 -27.65 5.43 9.02
N SER A 899 -27.74 4.10 8.87
CA SER A 899 -26.74 3.18 9.43
C SER A 899 -25.35 3.44 8.86
N LEU A 900 -25.28 3.77 7.57
CA LEU A 900 -24.05 4.05 6.85
C LEU A 900 -23.45 5.43 7.19
N LEU A 901 -24.28 6.42 7.52
CA LEU A 901 -23.80 7.72 8.00
C LEU A 901 -23.35 7.69 9.47
N ILE A 902 -23.98 6.88 10.33
CA ILE A 902 -23.58 6.72 11.74
C ILE A 902 -22.17 6.13 11.87
N SER A 903 -21.75 5.26 10.95
CA SER A 903 -20.39 4.69 10.91
C SER A 903 -19.33 5.61 10.29
N SER A 904 -19.71 6.79 9.79
CA SER A 904 -18.81 7.73 9.11
C SER A 904 -18.46 8.95 9.98
N ASP A 905 -17.34 9.61 9.71
CA ASP A 905 -16.83 10.67 10.59
C ASP A 905 -17.79 11.89 10.65
N ASN A 906 -18.20 12.21 11.88
CA ASN A 906 -19.06 13.34 12.23
C ASN A 906 -18.37 14.72 12.09
N SER A 907 -17.13 14.77 11.59
CA SER A 907 -16.42 16.00 11.24
C SER A 907 -16.77 16.54 9.84
N HIS A 908 -17.22 15.67 8.92
CA HIS A 908 -17.28 15.98 7.49
C HIS A 908 -18.59 16.68 7.07
N LEU A 909 -18.49 17.86 6.44
CA LEU A 909 -19.63 18.73 6.12
C LEU A 909 -20.70 18.08 5.20
N PRO A 910 -20.33 17.38 4.10
CA PRO A 910 -21.27 16.59 3.30
C PRO A 910 -22.00 15.52 4.13
N THR A 911 -21.29 14.80 5.00
CA THR A 911 -21.85 13.77 5.89
C THR A 911 -22.89 14.33 6.85
N ILE A 912 -22.59 15.46 7.50
CA ILE A 912 -23.53 16.16 8.41
C ILE A 912 -24.78 16.64 7.63
N SER A 913 -24.59 17.12 6.40
CA SER A 913 -25.68 17.59 5.54
C SER A 913 -26.60 16.45 5.08
N ALA A 914 -26.02 15.31 4.68
CA ALA A 914 -26.78 14.10 4.36
C ALA A 914 -27.50 13.53 5.59
N SER A 915 -26.87 13.55 6.77
CA SER A 915 -27.50 13.14 8.04
C SER A 915 -28.71 14.01 8.38
N SER A 916 -28.62 15.33 8.18
CA SER A 916 -29.77 16.23 8.33
C SER A 916 -30.94 15.84 7.41
N LEU A 917 -30.66 15.54 6.13
CA LEU A 917 -31.66 15.12 5.15
C LEU A 917 -32.27 13.76 5.49
N VAL A 918 -31.46 12.77 5.88
CA VAL A 918 -31.94 11.44 6.32
C VAL A 918 -32.84 11.56 7.55
N HIS A 919 -32.43 12.32 8.57
CA HIS A 919 -33.27 12.56 9.75
C HIS A 919 -34.57 13.31 9.40
N GLN A 920 -34.54 14.25 8.43
CA GLN A 920 -35.74 14.92 7.93
C GLN A 920 -36.71 13.91 7.29
N SER A 921 -36.20 13.03 6.41
CA SER A 921 -36.98 12.01 5.72
C SER A 921 -37.56 10.93 6.64
N LEU A 922 -36.88 10.65 7.75
CA LEU A 922 -37.38 9.79 8.84
C LEU A 922 -38.35 10.50 9.80
N GLY A 923 -38.51 11.83 9.69
CA GLY A 923 -39.35 12.62 10.59
C GLY A 923 -38.72 12.95 11.94
N ASP A 924 -37.43 12.65 12.16
CA ASP A 924 -36.66 13.08 13.32
C ASP A 924 -36.20 14.54 13.15
N LEU A 925 -37.18 15.45 13.09
CA LEU A 925 -36.96 16.88 12.89
C LEU A 925 -36.02 17.52 13.93
N PRO A 926 -36.02 17.13 15.23
CA PRO A 926 -35.06 17.66 16.20
C PRO A 926 -33.60 17.34 15.87
N ARG A 927 -33.27 16.09 15.51
CA ARG A 927 -31.90 15.72 15.09
C ARG A 927 -31.52 16.32 13.74
N SER A 928 -32.48 16.36 12.81
CA SER A 928 -32.32 17.01 11.52
C SER A 928 -31.94 18.49 11.66
N LEU A 929 -32.65 19.21 12.54
CA LEU A 929 -32.39 20.61 12.85
C LEU A 929 -31.00 20.81 13.46
N SER A 930 -30.63 20.01 14.45
CA SER A 930 -29.30 20.09 15.09
C SER A 930 -28.17 19.83 14.09
N SER A 931 -28.34 18.87 13.17
CA SER A 931 -27.38 18.60 12.11
C SER A 931 -27.29 19.74 11.09
N ALA A 932 -28.43 20.33 10.70
CA ALA A 932 -28.44 21.49 9.79
C ALA A 932 -27.79 22.73 10.39
N GLU A 933 -28.04 23.03 11.68
CA GLU A 933 -27.39 24.14 12.37
C GLU A 933 -25.87 23.94 12.46
N ARG A 934 -25.42 22.72 12.76
CA ARG A 934 -24.00 22.35 12.76
C ARG A 934 -23.38 22.46 11.36
N ALA A 935 -24.09 22.05 10.30
CA ALA A 935 -23.62 22.17 8.92
C ALA A 935 -23.40 23.64 8.53
N VAL A 936 -24.36 24.53 8.83
CA VAL A 936 -24.23 25.98 8.59
C VAL A 936 -23.09 26.59 9.40
N GLN A 937 -22.94 26.22 10.68
CA GLN A 937 -21.85 26.72 11.52
C GLN A 937 -20.48 26.30 10.96
N LEU A 938 -20.32 25.03 10.60
CA LEU A 938 -19.08 24.48 10.05
C LEU A 938 -18.76 25.10 8.68
N SER A 939 -19.73 25.17 7.76
CA SER A 939 -19.51 25.76 6.43
C SER A 939 -19.18 27.25 6.50
N THR A 940 -19.81 27.99 7.43
CA THR A 940 -19.50 29.41 7.66
C THR A 940 -18.07 29.59 8.18
N SER A 941 -17.60 28.70 9.06
CA SER A 941 -16.23 28.76 9.60
C SER A 941 -15.15 28.39 8.56
N THR A 942 -15.46 27.51 7.60
CA THR A 942 -14.50 27.00 6.62
C THR A 942 -14.49 27.76 5.30
N HIS A 943 -15.66 28.22 4.81
CA HIS A 943 -15.81 28.86 3.50
C HIS A 943 -16.32 30.31 3.59
N GLY A 944 -16.76 30.76 4.76
CA GLY A 944 -17.44 32.05 4.94
C GLY A 944 -18.95 32.01 4.64
N ALA A 945 -19.64 33.06 5.08
CA ALA A 945 -21.10 33.15 5.03
C ALA A 945 -21.70 33.26 3.61
N GLN A 946 -20.96 33.87 2.67
CA GLN A 946 -21.41 34.13 1.30
C GLN A 946 -21.08 32.99 0.31
N HIS A 947 -20.40 31.93 0.76
CA HIS A 947 -20.02 30.84 -0.14
C HIS A 947 -21.23 29.98 -0.53
N PRO A 948 -21.36 29.51 -1.79
CA PRO A 948 -22.54 28.77 -2.26
C PRO A 948 -22.92 27.54 -1.40
N THR A 949 -21.94 26.85 -0.82
CA THR A 949 -22.21 25.71 0.10
C THR A 949 -22.89 26.17 1.40
N THR A 950 -22.44 27.27 1.99
CA THR A 950 -23.06 27.88 3.18
C THR A 950 -24.44 28.43 2.90
N LEU A 951 -24.64 29.08 1.75
CA LEU A 951 -25.95 29.56 1.33
C LEU A 951 -26.94 28.40 1.11
N SER A 952 -26.48 27.28 0.52
CA SER A 952 -27.27 26.06 0.34
C SER A 952 -27.64 25.40 1.68
N ALA A 953 -26.69 25.24 2.60
CA ALA A 953 -26.95 24.74 3.95
C ALA A 953 -27.94 25.63 4.73
N THR A 954 -27.85 26.95 4.54
CA THR A 954 -28.76 27.93 5.16
C THR A 954 -30.18 27.81 4.59
N ALA A 955 -30.32 27.56 3.28
CA ALA A 955 -31.62 27.31 2.64
C ALA A 955 -32.29 26.02 3.17
N HIS A 956 -31.51 24.95 3.36
CA HIS A 956 -32.00 23.70 3.96
C HIS A 956 -32.47 23.92 5.41
N LEU A 957 -31.67 24.61 6.22
CA LEU A 957 -32.04 25.01 7.59
C LEU A 957 -33.33 25.86 7.63
N ALA A 958 -33.48 26.80 6.70
CA ALA A 958 -34.69 27.62 6.57
C ALA A 958 -35.92 26.76 6.18
N GLY A 959 -35.73 25.76 5.31
CA GLY A 959 -36.73 24.75 4.97
C GLY A 959 -37.20 23.96 6.20
N LEU A 960 -36.27 23.47 7.03
CA LEU A 960 -36.59 22.78 8.30
C LEU A 960 -37.35 23.67 9.28
N TYR A 961 -36.96 24.93 9.44
CA TYR A 961 -37.71 25.88 10.26
C TYR A 961 -39.13 26.13 9.72
N SER A 962 -39.31 26.11 8.40
CA SER A 962 -40.64 26.18 7.78
C SER A 962 -41.46 24.91 8.02
N SER A 963 -40.85 23.72 7.97
CA SER A 963 -41.51 22.44 8.30
C SER A 963 -41.96 22.39 9.77
N LEU A 964 -41.15 22.94 10.68
CA LEU A 964 -41.49 23.15 12.10
C LEU A 964 -42.47 24.31 12.34
N SER A 965 -43.05 24.90 11.29
CA SER A 965 -44.00 26.03 11.37
C SER A 965 -43.44 27.32 11.99
N ASN A 966 -42.12 27.45 12.14
CA ASN A 966 -41.47 28.68 12.56
C ASN A 966 -41.21 29.58 11.35
N PHE A 967 -42.30 30.03 10.72
CA PHE A 967 -42.24 30.87 9.52
C PHE A 967 -41.45 32.17 9.73
N PRO A 968 -41.55 32.89 10.87
CA PRO A 968 -40.73 34.10 11.09
C PRO A 968 -39.22 33.82 10.98
N LYS A 969 -38.75 32.71 11.58
CA LYS A 969 -37.32 32.33 11.48
C LYS A 969 -36.97 31.84 10.07
N ALA A 970 -37.82 31.03 9.43
CA ALA A 970 -37.61 30.59 8.05
C ALA A 970 -37.52 31.77 7.07
N THR A 971 -38.46 32.72 7.12
CA THR A 971 -38.45 33.92 6.27
C THR A 971 -37.24 34.81 6.56
N SER A 972 -36.80 34.93 7.82
CA SER A 972 -35.57 35.68 8.16
C SER A 972 -34.30 35.07 7.56
N LEU A 973 -34.26 33.74 7.41
CA LEU A 973 -33.14 33.02 6.78
C LEU A 973 -33.23 33.03 5.24
N PHE A 974 -34.43 32.95 4.66
CA PHE A 974 -34.60 33.03 3.21
C PHE A 974 -34.41 34.45 2.66
N SER A 975 -34.76 35.50 3.41
CA SER A 975 -34.64 36.90 3.00
C SER A 975 -33.27 37.28 2.40
N PRO A 976 -32.12 37.00 3.04
CA PRO A 976 -30.80 37.31 2.47
C PRO A 976 -30.41 36.38 1.30
N LEU A 977 -31.05 35.21 1.14
CA LEU A 977 -30.76 34.26 0.06
C LEU A 977 -31.45 34.61 -1.26
N LEU A 978 -32.53 35.40 -1.23
CA LEU A 978 -33.35 35.73 -2.40
C LEU A 978 -32.56 36.21 -3.64
N PRO A 979 -31.53 37.09 -3.54
CA PRO A 979 -30.78 37.55 -4.70
C PRO A 979 -29.97 36.46 -5.40
N SER A 980 -29.57 35.43 -4.66
CA SER A 980 -28.71 34.33 -5.13
C SER A 980 -29.48 33.02 -5.34
N LEU A 981 -30.75 32.95 -4.98
CA LEU A 981 -31.51 31.69 -4.92
C LEU A 981 -31.56 30.96 -6.28
N SER A 982 -31.58 31.69 -7.39
CA SER A 982 -31.54 31.13 -8.76
C SER A 982 -30.20 30.52 -9.16
N THR A 983 -29.10 30.84 -8.47
CA THR A 983 -27.76 30.25 -8.72
C THR A 983 -27.39 29.15 -7.73
N LEU A 984 -28.21 28.93 -6.69
CA LEU A 984 -28.04 27.84 -5.72
C LEU A 984 -28.60 26.51 -6.25
N PRO A 985 -28.17 25.35 -5.68
CA PRO A 985 -28.69 24.03 -6.04
C PRO A 985 -30.22 23.94 -5.98
N LEU A 986 -30.80 23.05 -6.80
CA LEU A 986 -32.25 22.92 -6.95
C LEU A 986 -32.93 22.53 -5.62
N GLU A 987 -32.24 21.82 -4.74
CA GLU A 987 -32.68 21.47 -3.39
C GLU A 987 -32.91 22.70 -2.49
N ALA A 988 -32.08 23.74 -2.63
CA ALA A 988 -32.25 25.02 -1.93
C ALA A 988 -33.47 25.80 -2.49
N GLN A 989 -33.65 25.79 -3.82
CA GLN A 989 -34.81 26.38 -4.49
C GLN A 989 -36.10 25.66 -4.08
N GLN A 990 -36.07 24.33 -3.98
CA GLN A 990 -37.19 23.48 -3.55
C GLN A 990 -37.62 23.77 -2.11
N SER A 991 -36.65 24.02 -1.22
CA SER A 991 -36.90 24.41 0.17
C SER A 991 -37.66 25.74 0.26
N TYR A 992 -37.28 26.73 -0.55
CA TYR A 992 -37.98 28.02 -0.63
C TYR A 992 -39.38 27.90 -1.25
N ALA A 993 -39.52 27.14 -2.35
CA ALA A 993 -40.80 26.92 -3.00
C ALA A 993 -41.81 26.21 -2.08
N THR A 994 -41.33 25.31 -1.22
CA THR A 994 -42.13 24.64 -0.19
C THR A 994 -42.52 25.60 0.95
N HIS A 995 -41.64 26.53 1.33
CA HIS A 995 -41.95 27.60 2.29
C HIS A 995 -43.02 28.58 1.78
N LEU A 996 -42.98 28.95 0.50
CA LEU A 996 -44.04 29.76 -0.13
C LEU A 996 -45.41 29.07 -0.09
N LEU A 997 -45.44 27.76 -0.36
CA LEU A 997 -46.63 26.92 -0.24
C LEU A 997 -47.18 26.90 1.20
N ALA A 998 -46.30 26.74 2.19
CA ALA A 998 -46.67 26.70 3.61
C ALA A 998 -47.13 28.06 4.18
N THR A 999 -46.73 29.17 3.55
CA THR A 999 -47.15 30.55 3.90
C THR A 999 -48.33 31.05 3.05
N SER A 1000 -49.08 30.14 2.43
CA SER A 1000 -50.27 30.41 1.61
C SER A 1000 -50.02 31.25 0.35
N ARG A 1001 -48.77 31.35 -0.13
CA ARG A 1001 -48.36 32.04 -1.37
C ARG A 1001 -48.29 31.05 -2.55
N ALA A 1002 -49.37 30.28 -2.73
CA ALA A 1002 -49.42 29.18 -3.71
C ALA A 1002 -49.10 29.58 -5.17
N PRO A 1003 -49.51 30.75 -5.71
CA PRO A 1003 -49.16 31.14 -7.08
C PRO A 1003 -47.65 31.31 -7.30
N GLU A 1004 -46.95 31.93 -6.33
CA GLU A 1004 -45.50 32.11 -6.41
C GLU A 1004 -44.76 30.78 -6.23
N ALA A 1005 -45.26 29.92 -5.34
CA ALA A 1005 -44.75 28.56 -5.19
C ALA A 1005 -44.88 27.78 -6.52
N LEU A 1006 -46.01 27.91 -7.21
CA LEU A 1006 -46.26 27.25 -8.49
C LEU A 1006 -45.26 27.67 -9.58
N GLU A 1007 -44.94 28.96 -9.69
CA GLU A 1007 -43.91 29.44 -10.63
C GLU A 1007 -42.53 28.82 -10.34
N TRP A 1008 -42.15 28.74 -9.07
CA TRP A 1008 -40.88 28.11 -8.68
C TRP A 1008 -40.88 26.60 -8.96
N GLN A 1009 -41.95 25.87 -8.64
CA GLN A 1009 -42.05 24.43 -8.96
C GLN A 1009 -41.95 24.17 -10.47
N GLN A 1010 -42.56 25.03 -11.31
CA GLN A 1010 -42.46 24.93 -12.77
C GLN A 1010 -41.02 25.18 -13.27
N LYS A 1011 -40.32 26.19 -12.72
CA LYS A 1011 -38.91 26.46 -13.04
C LYS A 1011 -38.02 25.28 -12.65
N ILE A 1012 -38.13 24.79 -11.42
CA ILE A 1012 -37.35 23.65 -10.91
C ILE A 1012 -37.59 22.41 -11.76
N LEU A 1013 -38.85 22.04 -12.02
CA LEU A 1013 -39.19 20.88 -12.82
C LEU A 1013 -38.62 20.99 -14.24
N SER A 1014 -38.70 22.16 -14.89
CA SER A 1014 -38.13 22.38 -16.23
C SER A 1014 -36.61 22.23 -16.28
N SER A 1015 -35.90 22.63 -15.21
CA SER A 1015 -34.45 22.40 -15.10
C SER A 1015 -34.11 20.93 -14.91
N LEU A 1016 -34.97 20.19 -14.20
CA LEU A 1016 -34.80 18.75 -13.97
C LEU A 1016 -35.08 17.94 -15.23
N THR A 1017 -36.18 18.18 -15.97
CA THR A 1017 -36.46 17.44 -17.22
C THR A 1017 -35.52 17.77 -18.38
N ASN A 1018 -34.78 18.89 -18.32
CA ASN A 1018 -33.67 19.15 -19.24
C ASN A 1018 -32.40 18.33 -18.90
N SER A 1019 -32.30 17.79 -17.68
CA SER A 1019 -31.09 17.14 -17.16
C SER A 1019 -31.27 15.63 -16.93
N TYR A 1020 -32.50 15.20 -16.68
CA TYR A 1020 -32.87 13.85 -16.23
C TYR A 1020 -34.11 13.34 -16.98
N ASN A 1021 -34.28 12.01 -17.03
CA ASN A 1021 -35.48 11.39 -17.60
C ASN A 1021 -36.72 11.59 -16.71
N ALA A 1022 -37.90 11.34 -17.28
CA ALA A 1022 -39.18 11.56 -16.58
C ALA A 1022 -39.35 10.70 -15.31
N ASP A 1023 -38.72 9.53 -15.28
CA ASP A 1023 -38.81 8.55 -14.20
C ASP A 1023 -37.79 8.78 -13.07
N HIS A 1024 -36.92 9.79 -13.18
CA HIS A 1024 -35.91 10.10 -12.18
C HIS A 1024 -36.56 10.50 -10.83
N PRO A 1025 -36.27 9.85 -9.68
CA PRO A 1025 -36.79 10.21 -8.36
C PRO A 1025 -36.87 11.72 -8.06
N LYS A 1026 -35.83 12.52 -8.35
CA LYS A 1026 -35.90 14.00 -8.23
C LYS A 1026 -36.99 14.67 -9.11
N VAL A 1027 -37.21 14.21 -10.35
CA VAL A 1027 -38.30 14.68 -11.23
C VAL A 1027 -39.67 14.28 -10.66
N LEU A 1028 -39.80 13.06 -10.13
CA LEU A 1028 -41.03 12.57 -9.50
C LEU A 1028 -41.32 13.32 -8.18
N LEU A 1029 -40.31 13.59 -7.35
CA LEU A 1029 -40.45 14.39 -6.13
C LEU A 1029 -40.83 15.85 -6.46
N SER A 1030 -40.18 16.49 -7.43
CA SER A 1030 -40.55 17.82 -7.90
C SER A 1030 -41.98 17.84 -8.46
N SER A 1031 -42.39 16.79 -9.19
CA SER A 1031 -43.77 16.62 -9.68
C SER A 1031 -44.80 16.49 -8.54
N TYR A 1032 -44.45 15.83 -7.42
CA TYR A 1032 -45.28 15.80 -6.21
C TYR A 1032 -45.50 17.22 -5.65
N HIS A 1033 -44.43 18.01 -5.52
CA HIS A 1033 -44.54 19.38 -5.02
C HIS A 1033 -45.28 20.31 -6.00
N LEU A 1034 -45.14 20.09 -7.31
CA LEU A 1034 -45.91 20.80 -8.34
C LEU A 1034 -47.41 20.50 -8.24
N ALA A 1035 -47.80 19.23 -8.03
CA ALA A 1035 -49.20 18.85 -7.84
C ALA A 1035 -49.81 19.48 -6.58
N ALA A 1036 -49.04 19.53 -5.48
CA ALA A 1036 -49.43 20.26 -4.28
C ALA A 1036 -49.62 21.77 -4.54
N ALA A 1037 -48.76 22.39 -5.35
CA ALA A 1037 -48.89 23.79 -5.75
C ALA A 1037 -50.15 24.04 -6.62
N TYR A 1038 -50.44 23.16 -7.59
CA TYR A 1038 -51.70 23.22 -8.36
C TYR A 1038 -52.93 23.15 -7.46
N GLN A 1039 -52.93 22.23 -6.49
CA GLN A 1039 -54.03 22.07 -5.54
C GLN A 1039 -54.19 23.30 -4.62
N GLY A 1040 -53.10 23.90 -4.16
CA GLY A 1040 -53.10 25.17 -3.40
C GLY A 1040 -53.64 26.35 -4.21
N CYS A 1041 -53.39 26.38 -5.52
CA CYS A 1041 -53.96 27.35 -6.47
C CYS A 1041 -55.42 27.05 -6.90
N GLY A 1042 -56.04 25.98 -6.39
CA GLY A 1042 -57.38 25.55 -6.81
C GLY A 1042 -57.46 24.94 -8.21
N ARG A 1043 -56.32 24.64 -8.84
CA ARG A 1043 -56.21 24.02 -10.18
C ARG A 1043 -56.37 22.49 -10.10
N TYR A 1044 -57.54 22.06 -9.65
CA TYR A 1044 -57.81 20.66 -9.30
C TYR A 1044 -57.67 19.66 -10.47
N VAL A 1045 -57.94 20.07 -11.71
CA VAL A 1045 -57.77 19.21 -12.90
C VAL A 1045 -56.29 18.93 -13.17
N ASP A 1046 -55.43 19.95 -13.06
CA ASP A 1046 -53.99 19.79 -13.25
C ASP A 1046 -53.38 18.97 -12.11
N ALA A 1047 -53.76 19.25 -10.86
CA ALA A 1047 -53.37 18.45 -9.70
C ALA A 1047 -53.76 16.98 -9.86
N SER A 1048 -54.99 16.69 -10.29
CA SER A 1048 -55.47 15.33 -10.58
C SER A 1048 -54.62 14.63 -11.63
N ARG A 1049 -54.28 15.31 -12.74
CA ARG A 1049 -53.42 14.74 -13.80
C ARG A 1049 -52.03 14.38 -13.25
N THR A 1050 -51.40 15.27 -12.49
CA THR A 1050 -50.06 15.02 -11.93
C THR A 1050 -50.09 13.97 -10.81
N TRP A 1051 -51.12 13.93 -9.96
CA TRP A 1051 -51.29 12.87 -8.97
C TRP A 1051 -51.46 11.49 -9.60
N ASN A 1052 -52.27 11.36 -10.65
CA ASN A 1052 -52.42 10.10 -11.37
C ASN A 1052 -51.10 9.65 -12.03
N LEU A 1053 -50.34 10.58 -12.63
CA LEU A 1053 -49.03 10.28 -13.22
C LEU A 1053 -48.05 9.70 -12.18
N LEU A 1054 -47.98 10.32 -10.99
CA LEU A 1054 -47.16 9.83 -9.87
C LEU A 1054 -47.62 8.45 -9.37
N LEU A 1055 -48.92 8.24 -9.23
CA LEU A 1055 -49.49 6.96 -8.79
C LEU A 1055 -49.34 5.84 -9.84
N SER A 1056 -49.10 6.17 -11.11
CA SER A 1056 -48.74 5.20 -12.16
C SER A 1056 -47.24 4.95 -12.31
N GLY A 1057 -46.39 5.94 -11.98
CA GLY A 1057 -44.94 5.86 -12.15
C GLY A 1057 -44.16 5.36 -10.93
N LEU A 1058 -44.72 5.45 -9.73
CA LEU A 1058 -44.06 5.05 -8.49
C LEU A 1058 -44.53 3.69 -7.96
N GLU A 1059 -43.59 2.89 -7.45
CA GLU A 1059 -43.94 1.68 -6.68
C GLU A 1059 -44.70 2.03 -5.40
N GLN A 1060 -45.61 1.13 -4.99
CA GLN A 1060 -46.44 1.34 -3.79
C GLN A 1060 -45.65 1.44 -2.47
N LYS A 1061 -44.42 0.93 -2.46
CA LYS A 1061 -43.50 1.00 -1.31
C LYS A 1061 -42.74 2.33 -1.22
N HIS A 1062 -42.74 3.14 -2.28
CA HIS A 1062 -41.98 4.39 -2.30
C HIS A 1062 -42.68 5.47 -1.44
N PRO A 1063 -41.97 6.21 -0.57
CA PRO A 1063 -42.59 7.24 0.30
C PRO A 1063 -43.47 8.24 -0.46
N VAL A 1064 -43.01 8.73 -1.61
CA VAL A 1064 -43.75 9.70 -2.44
C VAL A 1064 -45.05 9.11 -3.02
N TYR A 1065 -45.18 7.79 -3.19
CA TYR A 1065 -46.44 7.17 -3.59
C TYR A 1065 -47.53 7.36 -2.51
N LEU A 1066 -47.16 7.22 -1.24
CA LEU A 1066 -48.07 7.42 -0.11
C LEU A 1066 -48.39 8.90 0.11
N PHE A 1067 -47.44 9.80 -0.14
CA PHE A 1067 -47.68 11.24 -0.13
C PHE A 1067 -48.63 11.65 -1.27
N ALA A 1068 -48.43 11.14 -2.49
CA ALA A 1068 -49.33 11.36 -3.63
C ALA A 1068 -50.73 10.75 -3.39
N THR A 1069 -50.81 9.59 -2.75
CA THR A 1069 -52.08 8.97 -2.30
C THR A 1069 -52.84 9.90 -1.35
N SER A 1070 -52.13 10.55 -0.41
CA SER A 1070 -52.71 11.53 0.52
C SER A 1070 -53.16 12.82 -0.20
N GLY A 1071 -52.37 13.32 -1.16
CA GLY A 1071 -52.74 14.47 -1.99
C GLY A 1071 -54.01 14.23 -2.81
N MET A 1072 -54.11 13.06 -3.45
CA MET A 1072 -55.28 12.62 -4.20
C MET A 1072 -56.50 12.39 -3.30
N ALA A 1073 -56.31 11.88 -2.07
CA ALA A 1073 -57.36 11.76 -1.08
C ALA A 1073 -57.94 13.14 -0.67
N GLU A 1074 -57.06 14.13 -0.46
CA GLU A 1074 -57.48 15.51 -0.14
C GLU A 1074 -58.21 16.15 -1.33
N LEU A 1075 -57.81 15.86 -2.57
CA LEU A 1075 -58.51 16.30 -3.78
C LEU A 1075 -59.95 15.76 -3.81
N HIS A 1076 -60.13 14.45 -3.62
CA HIS A 1076 -61.47 13.84 -3.53
C HIS A 1076 -62.30 14.39 -2.36
N ARG A 1077 -61.66 14.73 -1.24
CA ARG A 1077 -62.35 15.39 -0.11
C ARG A 1077 -62.84 16.79 -0.49
N LEU A 1078 -62.06 17.56 -1.25
CA LEU A 1078 -62.44 18.89 -1.74
C LEU A 1078 -63.58 18.85 -2.77
N GLU A 1079 -63.63 17.80 -3.60
CA GLU A 1079 -64.74 17.50 -4.52
C GLU A 1079 -65.99 16.94 -3.82
N GLY A 1080 -65.94 16.67 -2.52
CA GLY A 1080 -67.05 16.07 -1.75
C GLY A 1080 -67.20 14.55 -1.89
N ARG A 1081 -66.26 13.87 -2.54
CA ARG A 1081 -66.22 12.41 -2.74
C ARG A 1081 -65.66 11.69 -1.51
N PHE A 1082 -66.35 11.85 -0.37
CA PHE A 1082 -65.85 11.45 0.95
C PHE A 1082 -65.49 9.97 1.09
N ASP A 1083 -66.22 9.03 0.46
CA ASP A 1083 -65.91 7.60 0.53
C ASP A 1083 -64.58 7.26 -0.16
N GLN A 1084 -64.35 7.82 -1.35
CA GLN A 1084 -63.10 7.65 -2.11
C GLN A 1084 -61.93 8.28 -1.35
N ALA A 1085 -62.12 9.47 -0.79
CA ALA A 1085 -61.13 10.15 0.04
C ALA A 1085 -60.79 9.35 1.31
N HIS A 1086 -61.79 8.80 2.01
CA HIS A 1086 -61.60 8.01 3.23
C HIS A 1086 -60.80 6.73 2.96
N ALA A 1087 -61.10 6.01 1.88
CA ALA A 1087 -60.36 4.81 1.49
C ALA A 1087 -58.88 5.11 1.17
N LEU A 1088 -58.60 6.19 0.43
CA LEU A 1088 -57.23 6.60 0.11
C LEU A 1088 -56.48 7.09 1.35
N PHE A 1089 -57.11 7.88 2.23
CA PHE A 1089 -56.46 8.31 3.48
C PHE A 1089 -56.18 7.14 4.42
N SER A 1090 -57.07 6.14 4.53
CA SER A 1090 -56.79 4.94 5.35
C SER A 1090 -55.55 4.21 4.83
N ARG A 1091 -55.51 3.94 3.52
CA ARG A 1091 -54.35 3.30 2.88
C ARG A 1091 -53.06 4.10 3.06
N ALA A 1092 -53.12 5.43 3.01
CA ALA A 1092 -51.97 6.28 3.28
C ALA A 1092 -51.55 6.25 4.76
N VAL A 1093 -52.48 6.30 5.71
CA VAL A 1093 -52.19 6.19 7.15
C VAL A 1093 -51.54 4.85 7.48
N ASP A 1094 -52.08 3.74 6.99
CA ASP A 1094 -51.55 2.39 7.22
C ASP A 1094 -50.16 2.24 6.58
N GLY A 1095 -50.01 2.65 5.32
CA GLY A 1095 -48.74 2.65 4.60
C GLY A 1095 -47.67 3.47 5.30
N LEU A 1096 -47.96 4.73 5.64
CA LEU A 1096 -47.00 5.65 6.29
C LEU A 1096 -46.63 5.17 7.70
N ARG A 1097 -47.59 4.62 8.46
CA ARG A 1097 -47.31 4.00 9.77
C ARG A 1097 -46.34 2.83 9.64
N SER A 1098 -46.47 2.02 8.60
CA SER A 1098 -45.58 0.86 8.35
C SER A 1098 -44.20 1.24 7.81
N LEU A 1099 -44.11 2.29 6.98
CA LEU A 1099 -42.89 2.65 6.24
C LEU A 1099 -42.02 3.69 6.97
N LEU A 1100 -42.63 4.73 7.52
CA LEU A 1100 -41.94 5.88 8.14
C LEU A 1100 -42.26 6.03 9.64
N GLY A 1101 -43.14 5.18 10.17
CA GLY A 1101 -43.61 5.27 11.55
C GLY A 1101 -44.61 6.41 11.79
N SER A 1102 -45.25 6.36 12.96
CA SER A 1102 -46.29 7.32 13.33
C SER A 1102 -45.77 8.72 13.66
N LYS A 1103 -44.45 8.96 13.72
CA LYS A 1103 -43.89 10.28 14.04
C LYS A 1103 -43.67 11.16 12.81
N HIS A 1104 -43.78 10.62 11.59
CA HIS A 1104 -43.54 11.40 10.38
C HIS A 1104 -44.64 12.47 10.14
N PRO A 1105 -44.31 13.73 9.76
CA PRO A 1105 -45.31 14.79 9.57
C PRO A 1105 -46.44 14.46 8.59
N GLU A 1106 -46.14 13.73 7.50
CA GLU A 1106 -47.17 13.31 6.53
C GLU A 1106 -48.12 12.24 7.08
N PHE A 1107 -47.69 11.38 8.02
CA PHE A 1107 -48.61 10.46 8.71
C PHE A 1107 -49.66 11.25 9.50
N ILE A 1108 -49.22 12.30 10.21
CA ILE A 1108 -50.09 13.18 11.00
C ILE A 1108 -51.07 13.91 10.07
N ARG A 1109 -50.59 14.43 8.93
CA ARG A 1109 -51.43 15.10 7.93
C ARG A 1109 -52.46 14.15 7.30
N ALA A 1110 -52.07 12.92 6.95
CA ALA A 1110 -52.97 11.89 6.45
C ALA A 1110 -54.04 11.50 7.50
N LEU A 1111 -53.66 11.40 8.78
CA LEU A 1111 -54.58 11.08 9.88
C LEU A 1111 -55.59 12.22 10.16
N VAL A 1112 -55.17 13.48 10.04
CA VAL A 1112 -56.08 14.64 10.05
C VAL A 1112 -57.05 14.58 8.85
N GLY A 1113 -56.57 14.22 7.66
CA GLY A 1113 -57.41 13.96 6.48
C GLY A 1113 -58.43 12.84 6.70
N LEU A 1114 -58.02 11.75 7.34
CA LEU A 1114 -58.88 10.62 7.71
C LEU A 1114 -59.95 11.05 8.72
N ALA A 1115 -59.61 11.86 9.72
CA ALA A 1115 -60.57 12.42 10.67
C ALA A 1115 -61.61 13.33 9.97
N LYS A 1116 -61.17 14.22 9.07
CA LYS A 1116 -62.06 15.10 8.28
C LYS A 1116 -63.01 14.30 7.37
N THR A 1117 -62.53 13.27 6.69
CA THR A 1117 -63.38 12.42 5.83
C THR A 1117 -64.38 11.60 6.63
N SER A 1118 -63.94 11.00 7.74
CA SER A 1118 -64.82 10.31 8.70
C SER A 1118 -65.96 11.22 9.19
N LEU A 1119 -65.64 12.48 9.50
CA LEU A 1119 -66.62 13.49 9.88
C LEU A 1119 -67.61 13.85 8.75
N GLY A 1120 -67.14 13.89 7.50
CA GLY A 1120 -67.96 14.05 6.30
C GLY A 1120 -68.96 12.91 6.10
N LEU A 1121 -68.49 11.67 6.30
CA LEU A 1121 -69.30 10.45 6.29
C LEU A 1121 -70.21 10.28 7.52
N LYS A 1122 -70.20 11.24 8.46
CA LYS A 1122 -70.94 11.22 9.73
C LYS A 1122 -70.55 10.07 10.68
N LYS A 1123 -69.40 9.43 10.46
CA LYS A 1123 -68.83 8.40 11.35
C LYS A 1123 -68.17 9.06 12.56
N LEU A 1124 -68.98 9.53 13.51
CA LEU A 1124 -68.52 10.44 14.57
C LEU A 1124 -67.51 9.82 15.55
N GLU A 1125 -67.55 8.50 15.75
CA GLU A 1125 -66.66 7.79 16.69
C GLU A 1125 -65.26 7.56 16.09
N GLU A 1126 -65.20 7.04 14.85
CA GLU A 1126 -63.96 6.98 14.07
C GLU A 1126 -63.33 8.38 13.95
N ALA A 1127 -64.13 9.40 13.62
CA ALA A 1127 -63.65 10.78 13.49
C ALA A 1127 -63.04 11.35 14.79
N GLU A 1128 -63.59 11.00 15.95
CA GLU A 1128 -63.05 11.43 17.25
C GLU A 1128 -61.74 10.68 17.54
N SER A 1129 -61.71 9.35 17.39
CA SER A 1129 -60.50 8.55 17.60
C SER A 1129 -59.33 9.03 16.75
N HIS A 1130 -59.53 9.21 15.44
CA HIS A 1130 -58.50 9.71 14.53
C HIS A 1130 -58.05 11.14 14.88
N ALA A 1131 -58.97 12.03 15.26
CA ALA A 1131 -58.62 13.40 15.64
C ALA A 1131 -57.88 13.48 16.98
N GLU A 1132 -58.17 12.61 17.95
CA GLU A 1132 -57.45 12.55 19.23
C GLU A 1132 -56.05 11.97 19.08
N GLU A 1133 -55.89 10.91 18.28
CA GLU A 1133 -54.57 10.40 17.91
C GLU A 1133 -53.75 11.47 17.17
N ALA A 1134 -54.33 12.15 16.18
CA ALA A 1134 -53.66 13.22 15.44
C ALA A 1134 -53.20 14.37 16.35
N VAL A 1135 -54.02 14.84 17.29
CA VAL A 1135 -53.62 15.90 18.25
C VAL A 1135 -52.51 15.42 19.17
N ARG A 1136 -52.57 14.18 19.68
CA ARG A 1136 -51.55 13.62 20.59
C ARG A 1136 -50.19 13.56 19.90
N VAL A 1137 -50.15 12.96 18.70
CA VAL A 1137 -48.91 12.78 17.93
C VAL A 1137 -48.37 14.12 17.41
N ALA A 1138 -49.23 15.02 16.94
CA ALA A 1138 -48.81 16.35 16.48
C ALA A 1138 -48.16 17.19 17.58
N ARG A 1139 -48.71 17.16 18.81
CA ARG A 1139 -48.10 17.85 19.95
C ARG A 1139 -46.74 17.27 20.34
N GLU A 1140 -46.58 15.95 20.27
CA GLU A 1140 -45.31 15.28 20.57
C GLU A 1140 -44.21 15.64 19.56
N VAL A 1141 -44.54 15.66 18.26
CA VAL A 1141 -43.55 15.82 17.18
C VAL A 1141 -43.32 17.28 16.78
N LEU A 1142 -44.40 18.06 16.62
CA LEU A 1142 -44.39 19.40 16.03
C LEU A 1142 -44.61 20.52 17.06
N GLY A 1143 -44.85 20.15 18.32
CA GLY A 1143 -45.16 21.07 19.40
C GLY A 1143 -46.55 21.71 19.30
N GLU A 1144 -46.93 22.45 20.34
CA GLU A 1144 -48.25 23.07 20.51
C GLU A 1144 -48.59 24.16 19.46
N GLN A 1145 -47.59 24.73 18.78
CA GLN A 1145 -47.79 25.82 17.80
C GLN A 1145 -47.58 25.37 16.34
N GLY A 1146 -47.31 24.09 16.07
CA GLY A 1146 -47.21 23.57 14.71
C GLY A 1146 -48.51 23.76 13.93
N VAL A 1147 -48.45 24.15 12.65
CA VAL A 1147 -49.65 24.36 11.81
C VAL A 1147 -50.50 23.09 11.75
N ILE A 1148 -49.86 21.93 11.58
CA ILE A 1148 -50.54 20.62 11.55
C ILE A 1148 -51.14 20.30 12.93
N THR A 1149 -50.47 20.66 14.05
CA THR A 1149 -51.02 20.52 15.41
C THR A 1149 -52.30 21.35 15.58
N LEU A 1150 -52.25 22.63 15.19
CA LEU A 1150 -53.38 23.54 15.29
C LEU A 1150 -54.53 23.13 14.35
N GLU A 1151 -54.21 22.51 13.21
CA GLU A 1151 -55.18 21.90 12.30
C GLU A 1151 -55.83 20.63 12.89
N ALA A 1152 -55.07 19.77 13.54
CA ALA A 1152 -55.59 18.62 14.28
C ALA A 1152 -56.50 19.07 15.43
N VAL A 1153 -56.10 20.10 16.19
CA VAL A 1153 -56.90 20.68 17.27
C VAL A 1153 -58.21 21.30 16.74
N ASN A 1154 -58.17 22.03 15.62
CA ASN A 1154 -59.37 22.54 14.97
C ASN A 1154 -60.29 21.39 14.47
N THR A 1155 -59.71 20.35 13.88
CA THR A 1155 -60.45 19.18 13.39
C THR A 1155 -61.15 18.45 14.55
N ARG A 1156 -60.45 18.21 15.66
CA ARG A 1156 -61.04 17.67 16.90
C ARG A 1156 -62.16 18.57 17.44
N ALA A 1157 -61.98 19.89 17.43
CA ALA A 1157 -63.02 20.84 17.82
C ALA A 1157 -64.28 20.77 16.94
N GLU A 1158 -64.14 20.52 15.63
CA GLU A 1158 -65.27 20.27 14.73
C GLU A 1158 -66.00 18.97 15.04
N VAL A 1159 -65.28 17.88 15.32
CA VAL A 1159 -65.87 16.59 15.73
C VAL A 1159 -66.64 16.75 17.04
N LEU A 1160 -66.03 17.34 18.08
CA LEU A 1160 -66.66 17.62 19.36
C LEU A 1160 -67.93 18.47 19.21
N ARG A 1161 -67.91 19.49 18.34
CA ARG A 1161 -69.07 20.32 18.02
C ARG A 1161 -70.20 19.51 17.36
N LYS A 1162 -69.87 18.53 16.52
CA LYS A 1162 -70.83 17.62 15.88
C LYS A 1162 -71.41 16.60 16.86
N ARG A 1163 -70.61 16.13 17.85
CA ARG A 1163 -71.09 15.36 19.02
C ARG A 1163 -71.77 16.21 20.11
N ARG A 1164 -72.08 17.49 19.84
CA ARG A 1164 -72.73 18.44 20.77
C ARG A 1164 -71.93 18.79 22.05
N ARG A 1165 -70.64 18.44 22.13
CA ARG A 1165 -69.72 18.82 23.24
C ARG A 1165 -69.25 20.27 23.09
N PHE A 1166 -70.19 21.22 23.08
CA PHE A 1166 -69.95 22.61 22.65
C PHE A 1166 -68.95 23.39 23.51
N LYS A 1167 -68.87 23.13 24.83
CA LYS A 1167 -67.93 23.78 25.75
C LYS A 1167 -66.47 23.43 25.39
N GLU A 1168 -66.21 22.16 25.13
CA GLU A 1168 -64.88 21.65 24.78
C GLU A 1168 -64.50 22.05 23.35
N ALA A 1169 -65.45 21.94 22.41
CA ALA A 1169 -65.28 22.43 21.04
C ALA A 1169 -64.90 23.92 21.02
N LYS A 1170 -65.58 24.77 21.80
CA LYS A 1170 -65.24 26.19 21.92
C LYS A 1170 -63.81 26.40 22.43
N LYS A 1171 -63.35 25.63 23.42
CA LYS A 1171 -61.97 25.68 23.92
C LYS A 1171 -60.97 25.35 22.81
N GLY A 1172 -61.18 24.23 22.09
CA GLY A 1172 -60.31 23.82 20.98
C GLY A 1172 -60.27 24.82 19.83
N PHE A 1173 -61.41 25.40 19.43
CA PHE A 1173 -61.44 26.46 18.41
C PHE A 1173 -60.71 27.73 18.85
N LYS A 1174 -60.82 28.12 20.14
CA LYS A 1174 -60.09 29.27 20.67
C LYS A 1174 -58.58 29.02 20.63
N GLU A 1175 -58.14 27.86 21.08
CA GLU A 1175 -56.73 27.42 21.07
C GLU A 1175 -56.16 27.41 19.65
N ALA A 1176 -56.85 26.74 18.71
CA ALA A 1176 -56.46 26.71 17.30
C ALA A 1176 -56.44 28.11 16.67
N ARG A 1177 -57.41 28.97 16.97
CA ARG A 1177 -57.43 30.38 16.50
C ARG A 1177 -56.21 31.13 17.00
N GLU A 1178 -55.95 31.11 18.31
CA GLU A 1178 -54.88 31.92 18.93
C GLU A 1178 -53.48 31.46 18.52
N GLY A 1179 -53.27 30.15 18.30
CA GLY A 1179 -52.04 29.66 17.70
C GLY A 1179 -51.91 30.04 16.22
N ARG A 1180 -52.95 29.84 15.41
CA ARG A 1180 -52.93 30.20 13.97
C ARG A 1180 -52.73 31.70 13.77
N GLU A 1181 -53.32 32.54 14.63
CA GLU A 1181 -53.19 34.01 14.59
C GLU A 1181 -51.77 34.48 14.91
N LYS A 1182 -51.00 33.74 15.73
CA LYS A 1182 -49.56 33.96 15.96
C LYS A 1182 -48.66 33.48 14.82
N VAL A 1183 -49.02 32.35 14.19
CA VAL A 1183 -48.16 31.65 13.22
C VAL A 1183 -48.37 32.12 11.79
N LEU A 1184 -49.61 32.37 11.39
CA LEU A 1184 -50.03 32.73 10.02
C LEU A 1184 -50.48 34.20 9.90
N GLY A 1185 -50.65 34.91 11.02
CA GLY A 1185 -51.25 36.25 11.07
C GLY A 1185 -52.78 36.23 11.14
N GLY A 1186 -53.38 37.34 11.59
CA GLY A 1186 -54.80 37.40 11.96
C GLY A 1186 -55.81 37.31 10.80
N ASP A 1187 -55.38 37.63 9.58
CA ASP A 1187 -56.23 37.62 8.38
C ASP A 1187 -56.20 36.28 7.62
N ALA A 1188 -55.37 35.32 8.05
CA ALA A 1188 -55.29 34.01 7.44
C ALA A 1188 -56.65 33.28 7.48
N ARG A 1189 -56.99 32.59 6.39
CA ARG A 1189 -58.27 31.90 6.21
C ARG A 1189 -58.57 30.93 7.35
N GLU A 1190 -57.54 30.23 7.80
CA GLU A 1190 -57.56 29.21 8.85
C GLU A 1190 -57.92 29.84 10.21
N VAL A 1191 -57.47 31.08 10.48
CA VAL A 1191 -57.84 31.86 11.67
C VAL A 1191 -59.31 32.23 11.61
N LEU A 1192 -59.80 32.69 10.45
CA LEU A 1192 -61.20 33.04 10.23
C LEU A 1192 -62.14 31.82 10.36
N GLU A 1193 -61.73 30.66 9.85
CA GLU A 1193 -62.45 29.38 10.02
C GLU A 1193 -62.53 28.99 11.50
N SER A 1194 -61.40 29.02 12.23
CA SER A 1194 -61.34 28.76 13.67
C SER A 1194 -62.23 29.73 14.47
N ARG A 1195 -62.14 31.03 14.17
CA ARG A 1195 -62.96 32.12 14.76
C ARG A 1195 -64.46 31.93 14.49
N ARG A 1196 -64.82 31.41 13.31
CA ARG A 1196 -66.21 31.05 12.95
C ARG A 1196 -66.68 29.80 13.73
N GLY A 1197 -65.82 28.80 13.91
CA GLY A 1197 -66.07 27.61 14.75
C GLY A 1197 -66.29 27.97 16.22
N GLU A 1198 -65.43 28.85 16.77
CA GLU A 1198 -65.52 29.37 18.14
C GLU A 1198 -66.85 30.11 18.35
N LYS A 1199 -67.18 31.07 17.48
CA LYS A 1199 -68.43 31.85 17.54
C LYS A 1199 -69.67 30.96 17.44
N LYS A 1200 -69.69 29.96 16.53
CA LYS A 1200 -70.81 29.03 16.41
C LYS A 1200 -70.97 28.18 17.67
N SER A 1201 -69.89 27.55 18.15
CA SER A 1201 -69.93 26.69 19.35
C SER A 1201 -70.31 27.48 20.60
N GLY A 1202 -69.83 28.71 20.72
CA GLY A 1202 -70.18 29.63 21.81
C GLY A 1202 -71.63 30.12 21.80
N ARG A 1203 -72.30 30.19 20.64
CA ARG A 1203 -73.74 30.45 20.57
C ARG A 1203 -74.54 29.22 21.03
N TRP A 1204 -74.20 28.04 20.53
CA TRP A 1204 -74.90 26.80 20.91
C TRP A 1204 -74.71 26.46 22.40
N TRP A 1205 -73.53 26.71 22.99
CA TRP A 1205 -73.28 26.56 24.44
C TRP A 1205 -73.96 27.63 25.33
N ARG A 1206 -74.57 28.67 24.75
CA ARG A 1206 -75.42 29.63 25.49
C ARG A 1206 -76.92 29.37 25.29
N PHE A 1207 -77.26 28.41 24.43
CA PHE A 1207 -78.63 28.09 24.04
C PHE A 1207 -79.06 26.70 24.59
N TRP A 1208 -78.08 25.82 24.79
CA TRP A 1208 -78.13 24.66 25.68
C TRP A 1208 -77.57 25.05 27.05
#